data_AF-F3QS17-F1
#
_entry.id   AF-F3QS17-F1
#
_cell.length_a   1.000
_cell.length_b   1.000
_cell.length_c   1.000
_cell.angle_alpha   90.00
_cell.angle_beta   90.00
_cell.angle_gamma   90.00
#
_symmetry.space_group_name_H-M   'P 1'
#
loop_
_entity.id
_entity.type
_entity.pdbx_description
1 polymer ?
#
loop_
_entity_poly.entity_id
_entity_poly.type
_entity_poly.pdbx_seq_one_letter_code
_entity_poly.pdbx_strand_id
1 'polypeptide(L)'
;MERKENCSSEGVLYYARILFVWVCLLGNVGHAVAKRLKVEVETPGTLPELVGKKAKYKVTDLTLKGTLNGRDLCFLREMAGRDKERQSTPGRLRTLDMRGVSFARGGGGYVRHGEWREVQGEHTLPPYLFSECGLAHIVLPERLDTIAEGALGATRISRIVLPENVFVGASAFYGSSELAEVVFPQHTKAIWKGAFEGCTQLKVLSLNHVDFISGCTFQKMPAVERIEVNGDVGQLDGWRTFAECPQLKRVDFRGVVLGSGGPTLLADCPRLEQVVFHGDILKTGLGEAEHCPLFEGYTVKGKVLYSQHKDFVPQLSDEESLEGRGLADFMSRFASVVHRIWAHGGEVMGYMKKTSSPWFYRSACAWASEGRDKEALAHLDIAIKLGFTEYDRIKSDKEWDALRGNPEFQALVEKVREVGDYLYILKKSPAYREDARPMPAFTYQPPTDSNLVRVRRYFNLDSIAGGGDEISQIKNLMYWLHDAIRHDGGSGRPDCARNSIAMYELCKREGRGLNCRFLAQVLNEMYLAMGFPSRFVTCQSKAYNTDTDCHVINMVWSHQLGKWIWMDASFAAYVTDENGLLLHLGEVRERLIKGLPLVLNEDANWNHKLKQTKEGYLENYMAKNLYMLDAHLESRFETEPADGSGSRQIYLVPEGFWPLSEYATYDDRYFWQAP
;
A
#
# COMPACT_ATOMS: atom_id res chain seq x y z
N MET A 1 -3.38 67.98 -2.64
CA MET A 1 -2.33 67.99 -1.60
C MET A 1 -1.58 66.67 -1.73
N GLU A 2 -0.71 66.61 -2.73
CA GLU A 2 0.09 65.44 -3.09
C GLU A 2 1.34 65.42 -2.21
N ARG A 3 1.76 64.23 -1.74
CA ARG A 3 3.13 64.01 -1.28
C ARG A 3 3.74 62.80 -1.98
N LYS A 4 4.82 63.13 -2.68
CA LYS A 4 5.81 62.25 -3.29
C LYS A 4 6.61 61.52 -2.20
N GLU A 5 6.85 60.24 -2.41
CA GLU A 5 7.98 59.52 -1.83
C GLU A 5 9.10 59.45 -2.88
N ASN A 6 10.29 59.85 -2.48
CA ASN A 6 11.55 59.56 -3.15
C ASN A 6 12.65 59.73 -2.10
N CYS A 7 13.41 58.68 -1.80
CA CYS A 7 14.83 58.82 -1.51
C CYS A 7 15.59 57.50 -1.70
N SER A 8 16.63 57.59 -2.51
CA SER A 8 17.66 56.61 -2.80
C SER A 8 18.74 56.57 -1.71
N SER A 9 19.42 55.42 -1.56
CA SER A 9 20.85 55.18 -1.87
C SER A 9 21.82 55.16 -0.67
N GLU A 10 22.48 53.99 -0.55
CA GLU A 10 23.88 53.74 -0.19
C GLU A 10 24.40 53.96 1.25
N GLY A 11 25.25 53.03 1.70
CA GLY A 11 26.30 53.34 2.68
C GLY A 11 26.64 52.30 3.75
N VAL A 12 27.19 51.15 3.32
CA VAL A 12 28.24 50.32 3.96
C VAL A 12 28.69 50.70 5.39
N LEU A 13 28.65 49.74 6.33
CA LEU A 13 29.66 49.64 7.41
C LEU A 13 29.90 48.17 7.83
N TYR A 14 31.14 47.76 7.60
CA TYR A 14 31.82 46.53 8.00
C TYR A 14 31.65 46.18 9.48
N TYR A 15 31.33 44.92 9.80
CA TYR A 15 31.76 44.28 11.04
C TYR A 15 32.37 42.92 10.73
N ALA A 16 33.70 42.89 10.71
CA ALA A 16 34.50 41.68 10.75
C ALA A 16 34.25 40.97 12.09
N ARG A 17 33.69 39.75 12.05
CA ARG A 17 33.74 38.81 13.17
C ARG A 17 34.78 37.75 12.87
N ILE A 18 35.66 37.59 13.85
CA ILE A 18 36.91 36.83 13.85
C ILE A 18 36.59 35.33 13.69
N LEU A 19 37.07 34.72 12.59
CA LEU A 19 37.19 33.28 12.43
C LEU A 19 38.24 32.75 13.42
N PHE A 20 37.85 31.93 14.39
CA PHE A 20 38.80 31.10 15.14
C PHE A 20 38.94 29.74 14.45
N VAL A 21 39.88 29.63 13.51
CA VAL A 21 40.28 28.32 12.95
C VAL A 21 41.35 27.72 13.85
N TRP A 22 41.04 26.64 14.56
CA TRP A 22 42.05 25.80 15.21
C TRP A 22 42.73 24.89 14.17
N VAL A 23 43.67 25.43 13.41
CA VAL A 23 44.57 24.63 12.55
C VAL A 23 45.72 24.09 13.40
N CYS A 24 45.51 22.97 14.10
CA CYS A 24 46.63 22.22 14.69
C CYS A 24 47.29 21.36 13.61
N LEU A 25 48.18 21.95 12.81
CA LEU A 25 49.13 21.21 11.97
C LEU A 25 50.34 20.82 12.83
N LEU A 26 50.30 19.64 13.45
CA LEU A 26 51.51 19.06 14.07
C LEU A 26 52.46 18.60 12.96
N GLY A 27 53.64 19.24 12.88
CA GLY A 27 54.68 18.99 11.87
C GLY A 27 55.83 18.12 12.38
N ASN A 28 55.93 16.92 11.78
CA ASN A 28 57.10 16.08 11.42
C ASN A 28 58.33 15.92 12.32
N VAL A 29 58.67 14.64 12.57
CA VAL A 29 59.84 13.98 11.93
C VAL A 29 59.46 12.55 11.46
N GLY A 30 59.65 12.27 10.16
CA GLY A 30 60.11 10.97 9.64
C GLY A 30 59.28 9.68 9.85
N HIS A 31 58.07 9.59 9.32
CA HIS A 31 57.41 8.40 8.74
C HIS A 31 56.06 8.86 8.15
N ALA A 32 55.37 8.08 7.31
CA ALA A 32 54.13 8.49 6.64
C ALA A 32 53.02 8.84 7.65
N VAL A 33 53.00 10.07 8.18
CA VAL A 33 52.04 10.49 9.22
C VAL A 33 50.70 10.79 8.55
N ALA A 34 49.70 10.00 8.92
CA ALA A 34 48.29 10.28 8.71
C ALA A 34 47.96 11.73 9.12
N LYS A 35 47.46 12.54 8.18
CA LYS A 35 47.14 13.95 8.46
C LYS A 35 45.71 14.02 9.01
N ARG A 36 45.60 14.10 10.35
CA ARG A 36 44.35 14.36 11.07
C ARG A 36 43.93 15.81 10.94
N LEU A 37 42.65 16.03 10.66
CA LEU A 37 42.05 17.36 10.58
C LEU A 37 40.70 17.37 11.33
N LYS A 38 40.41 18.48 12.02
CA LYS A 38 39.09 18.74 12.60
C LYS A 38 38.53 20.01 11.98
N VAL A 39 37.28 19.99 11.53
CA VAL A 39 36.63 21.13 10.87
C VAL A 39 35.21 21.27 11.39
N GLU A 40 34.81 22.51 11.64
CA GLU A 40 33.43 22.88 11.93
C GLU A 40 32.89 23.70 10.77
N VAL A 41 31.77 23.26 10.21
CA VAL A 41 31.11 23.88 9.06
C VAL A 41 29.89 24.65 9.59
N GLU A 42 30.12 25.91 9.98
CA GLU A 42 29.06 26.79 10.46
C GLU A 42 28.08 27.17 9.35
N THR A 43 28.59 27.35 8.13
CA THR A 43 27.78 27.68 6.94
C THR A 43 27.84 26.52 5.94
N PRO A 44 26.70 25.88 5.60
CA PRO A 44 26.67 24.79 4.64
C PRO A 44 27.28 25.18 3.28
N GLY A 45 28.12 24.31 2.75
CA GLY A 45 28.82 24.47 1.48
C GLY A 45 30.21 25.08 1.60
N THR A 46 30.72 25.36 2.81
CA THR A 46 32.01 26.03 3.03
C THR A 46 33.18 25.09 3.36
N LEU A 47 32.94 23.77 3.43
CA LEU A 47 34.02 22.80 3.64
C LEU A 47 35.16 22.91 2.60
N PRO A 48 34.91 23.14 1.30
CA PRO A 48 35.98 23.31 0.31
C PRO A 48 36.94 24.46 0.64
N GLU A 49 36.41 25.56 1.17
CA GLU A 49 37.18 26.74 1.60
C GLU A 49 37.96 26.45 2.89
N LEU A 50 37.34 25.78 3.86
CA LEU A 50 37.93 25.46 5.16
C LEU A 50 39.11 24.48 5.05
N VAL A 51 39.03 23.50 4.15
CA VAL A 51 40.09 22.50 3.93
C VAL A 51 41.08 22.95 2.86
N GLY A 52 40.60 23.55 1.78
CA GLY A 52 41.39 23.96 0.62
C GLY A 52 41.63 22.84 -0.41
N LYS A 53 41.44 23.18 -1.69
CA LYS A 53 41.47 22.23 -2.84
C LYS A 53 42.74 21.37 -2.93
N LYS A 54 43.92 21.92 -2.59
CA LYS A 54 45.21 21.19 -2.65
C LYS A 54 45.47 20.32 -1.42
N ALA A 55 44.95 20.72 -0.26
CA ALA A 55 45.19 20.01 0.99
C ALA A 55 44.27 18.79 1.15
N LYS A 56 43.09 18.80 0.52
CA LYS A 56 42.07 17.74 0.62
C LYS A 56 42.61 16.33 0.33
N TYR A 57 43.53 16.19 -0.64
CA TYR A 57 44.14 14.90 -1.01
C TYR A 57 45.26 14.43 -0.07
N LYS A 58 45.63 15.23 0.93
CA LYS A 58 46.61 14.86 1.96
C LYS A 58 45.96 14.40 3.27
N VAL A 59 44.67 14.67 3.45
CA VAL A 59 43.91 14.33 4.66
C VAL A 59 43.54 12.84 4.61
N THR A 60 43.88 12.12 5.67
CA THR A 60 43.54 10.70 5.84
C THR A 60 42.47 10.48 6.91
N ASP A 61 42.36 11.43 7.85
CA ASP A 61 41.49 11.35 9.01
C ASP A 61 40.84 12.71 9.23
N LEU A 62 39.50 12.74 9.25
CA LEU A 62 38.73 13.97 9.34
C LEU A 62 37.64 13.85 10.41
N THR A 63 37.55 14.83 11.30
CA THR A 63 36.41 15.03 12.20
C THR A 63 35.63 16.25 11.76
N LEU A 64 34.33 16.10 11.59
CA LEU A 64 33.41 17.16 11.16
C LEU A 64 32.34 17.43 12.21
N LYS A 65 31.95 18.71 12.31
CA LYS A 65 30.75 19.17 13.01
C LYS A 65 30.06 20.25 12.18
N GLY A 66 28.78 20.48 12.45
CA GLY A 66 27.97 21.48 11.77
C GLY A 66 27.14 20.90 10.64
N THR A 67 26.58 21.78 9.80
CA THR A 67 25.58 21.39 8.81
C THR A 67 26.21 21.33 7.42
N LEU A 68 26.07 20.19 6.74
CA LEU A 68 26.64 19.96 5.40
C LEU A 68 25.56 19.99 4.32
N ASN A 69 25.86 20.59 3.17
CA ASN A 69 25.01 20.50 1.98
C ASN A 69 25.72 19.74 0.85
N GLY A 70 25.06 19.60 -0.30
CA GLY A 70 25.58 18.86 -1.45
C GLY A 70 26.99 19.26 -1.91
N ARG A 71 27.38 20.53 -1.70
CA ARG A 71 28.71 21.03 -2.08
C ARG A 71 29.78 20.46 -1.17
N ASP A 72 29.53 20.42 0.14
CA ASP A 72 30.44 19.80 1.11
C ASP A 72 30.53 18.29 0.88
N LEU A 73 29.38 17.66 0.62
CA LEU A 73 29.28 16.22 0.41
C LEU A 73 30.04 15.76 -0.85
N CYS A 74 29.93 16.50 -1.96
CA CYS A 74 30.75 16.24 -3.15
C CYS A 74 32.25 16.36 -2.83
N PHE A 75 32.62 17.37 -2.04
CA PHE A 75 34.02 17.56 -1.63
C PHE A 75 34.52 16.42 -0.73
N LEU A 76 33.70 15.93 0.20
CA LEU A 76 34.02 14.77 1.03
C LEU A 76 34.17 13.50 0.22
N ARG A 77 33.30 13.30 -0.78
CA ARG A 77 33.38 12.17 -1.69
C ARG A 77 34.71 12.18 -2.43
N GLU A 78 35.12 13.35 -2.95
CA GLU A 78 36.41 13.51 -3.63
C GLU A 78 37.59 13.24 -2.68
N MET A 79 37.49 13.66 -1.41
CA MET A 79 38.49 13.33 -0.39
C MET A 79 38.56 11.82 -0.12
N ALA A 80 37.43 11.13 -0.19
CA ALA A 80 37.30 9.70 0.03
C ALA A 80 37.67 8.83 -1.19
N GLY A 81 37.92 9.43 -2.36
CA GLY A 81 38.48 8.74 -3.53
C GLY A 81 37.58 8.70 -4.76
N ARG A 82 36.40 9.32 -4.74
CA ARG A 82 35.46 9.36 -5.87
C ARG A 82 34.91 10.76 -6.09
N ASP A 83 34.76 11.21 -7.32
CA ASP A 83 34.03 12.46 -7.59
C ASP A 83 32.51 12.22 -7.67
N LYS A 84 31.77 13.30 -7.98
CA LYS A 84 30.30 13.26 -8.09
C LYS A 84 29.83 12.46 -9.31
N GLU A 85 30.72 12.14 -10.26
CA GLU A 85 30.48 11.31 -11.45
C GLU A 85 31.03 9.87 -11.30
N ARG A 86 31.53 9.49 -10.11
CA ARG A 86 32.10 8.17 -9.77
C ARG A 86 33.50 7.90 -10.33
N GLN A 87 34.15 8.88 -10.94
CA GLN A 87 35.54 8.74 -11.38
C GLN A 87 36.46 8.71 -10.17
N SER A 88 37.59 8.01 -10.31
CA SER A 88 38.59 7.91 -9.25
C SER A 88 39.25 9.27 -9.04
N THR A 89 39.40 9.67 -7.77
CA THR A 89 40.19 10.85 -7.39
C THR A 89 41.46 10.43 -6.65
N PRO A 90 42.45 11.34 -6.49
CA PRO A 90 43.59 11.13 -5.60
C PRO A 90 43.26 11.12 -4.10
N GLY A 91 41.97 11.04 -3.73
CA GLY A 91 41.47 11.06 -2.36
C GLY A 91 42.07 9.98 -1.45
N ARG A 92 42.54 10.40 -0.28
CA ARG A 92 43.18 9.53 0.73
C ARG A 92 42.43 9.45 2.05
N LEU A 93 41.24 10.05 2.16
CA LEU A 93 40.43 10.00 3.38
C LEU A 93 39.98 8.55 3.64
N ARG A 94 40.31 8.04 4.83
CA ARG A 94 39.98 6.67 5.28
C ARG A 94 39.18 6.67 6.57
N THR A 95 39.41 7.65 7.45
CA THR A 95 38.70 7.80 8.72
C THR A 95 37.87 9.07 8.71
N LEU A 96 36.57 8.95 8.97
CA LEU A 96 35.65 10.09 9.02
C LEU A 96 34.79 10.04 10.29
N ASP A 97 34.84 11.08 11.11
CA ASP A 97 33.99 11.22 12.30
C ASP A 97 32.95 12.31 12.06
N MET A 98 31.67 11.92 12.00
CA MET A 98 30.54 12.79 11.68
C MET A 98 29.55 12.93 12.85
N ARG A 99 29.95 12.62 14.09
CA ARG A 99 29.02 12.59 15.24
C ARG A 99 28.17 13.87 15.39
N GLY A 100 28.79 15.03 15.15
CA GLY A 100 28.14 16.34 15.25
C GLY A 100 27.67 16.93 13.92
N VAL A 101 27.42 16.10 12.89
CA VAL A 101 26.99 16.55 11.56
C VAL A 101 25.47 16.45 11.40
N SER A 102 24.86 17.45 10.77
CA SER A 102 23.53 17.36 10.17
C SER A 102 23.58 17.74 8.68
N PHE A 103 22.49 17.53 7.95
CA PHE A 103 22.44 17.79 6.50
C PHE A 103 21.43 18.88 6.14
N ALA A 104 21.76 19.72 5.15
CA ALA A 104 20.86 20.72 4.60
C ALA A 104 20.71 20.55 3.08
N ARG A 105 19.54 20.90 2.56
CA ARG A 105 19.28 20.94 1.12
C ARG A 105 20.16 21.98 0.42
N GLY A 106 20.35 21.80 -0.89
CA GLY A 106 21.15 22.68 -1.73
C GLY A 106 22.60 22.24 -1.88
N GLY A 107 23.41 23.03 -2.60
CA GLY A 107 24.82 22.72 -2.87
C GLY A 107 25.06 21.73 -4.02
N GLY A 108 24.02 21.32 -4.73
CA GLY A 108 24.11 20.34 -5.83
C GLY A 108 24.04 18.89 -5.34
N GLY A 109 24.45 17.97 -6.20
CA GLY A 109 24.26 16.54 -6.01
C GLY A 109 25.32 15.70 -6.72
N TYR A 110 25.15 14.39 -6.70
CA TYR A 110 26.03 13.42 -7.36
C TYR A 110 25.21 12.42 -8.17
N VAL A 111 25.86 11.78 -9.15
CA VAL A 111 25.22 10.92 -10.16
C VAL A 111 25.48 9.44 -9.85
N ARG A 112 24.42 8.63 -9.85
CA ARG A 112 24.54 7.16 -9.87
C ARG A 112 23.56 6.56 -10.89
N HIS A 113 24.06 5.66 -11.73
CA HIS A 113 23.30 5.06 -12.85
C HIS A 113 22.63 6.08 -13.78
N GLY A 114 23.25 7.24 -13.98
CA GLY A 114 22.70 8.30 -14.83
C GLY A 114 21.65 9.18 -14.13
N GLU A 115 21.31 8.89 -12.88
CA GLU A 115 20.32 9.64 -12.12
C GLU A 115 20.95 10.58 -11.08
N TRP A 116 20.35 11.75 -10.93
CA TRP A 116 20.77 12.77 -9.97
C TRP A 116 20.28 12.45 -8.54
N ARG A 117 21.10 12.77 -7.53
CA ARG A 117 20.79 12.57 -6.12
C ARG A 117 21.22 13.76 -5.27
N GLU A 118 20.44 14.07 -4.25
CA GLU A 118 20.64 15.21 -3.36
C GLU A 118 20.27 14.88 -1.91
N VAL A 119 20.53 15.83 -1.01
CA VAL A 119 20.15 15.74 0.42
C VAL A 119 18.63 15.81 0.54
N GLN A 120 18.01 14.79 1.14
CA GLN A 120 16.55 14.70 1.27
C GLN A 120 16.03 15.15 2.64
N GLY A 121 16.81 14.94 3.71
CA GLY A 121 16.45 15.24 5.09
C GLY A 121 17.65 15.53 5.99
N GLU A 122 17.40 16.16 7.14
CA GLU A 122 18.43 16.65 8.07
C GLU A 122 19.24 15.53 8.76
N HIS A 123 18.59 14.38 8.96
CA HIS A 123 19.13 13.24 9.69
C HIS A 123 19.27 11.99 8.81
N THR A 124 19.35 12.21 7.50
CA THR A 124 19.47 11.15 6.50
C THR A 124 20.86 11.19 5.87
N LEU A 125 21.62 10.09 5.99
CA LEU A 125 22.85 9.92 5.24
C LEU A 125 22.46 9.75 3.77
N PRO A 126 22.77 10.74 2.90
CA PRO A 126 22.12 10.81 1.59
C PRO A 126 22.39 9.60 0.69
N PRO A 127 21.45 9.26 -0.22
CA PRO A 127 21.54 8.05 -1.04
C PRO A 127 22.87 8.01 -1.79
N TYR A 128 23.66 6.95 -1.75
CA TYR A 128 24.92 6.81 -2.50
C TYR A 128 26.10 7.74 -2.15
N LEU A 129 26.01 8.53 -1.08
CA LEU A 129 27.04 9.52 -0.71
C LEU A 129 28.48 8.98 -0.77
N PHE A 130 28.75 7.86 -0.10
CA PHE A 130 30.08 7.22 -0.07
C PHE A 130 30.15 5.93 -0.89
N SER A 131 29.23 5.73 -1.84
CA SER A 131 29.27 4.56 -2.72
C SER A 131 30.61 4.47 -3.46
N GLU A 132 31.29 3.32 -3.39
CA GLU A 132 32.59 3.04 -4.01
C GLU A 132 33.77 3.90 -3.50
N CYS A 133 33.57 4.61 -2.39
CA CYS A 133 34.63 5.39 -1.75
C CYS A 133 35.56 4.52 -0.92
N GLY A 134 36.80 4.96 -0.76
CA GLY A 134 37.84 4.23 -0.02
C GLY A 134 37.74 4.33 1.50
N LEU A 135 36.63 4.79 2.08
CA LEU A 135 36.50 4.91 3.55
C LEU A 135 36.66 3.55 4.23
N ALA A 136 37.45 3.52 5.31
CA ALA A 136 37.73 2.33 6.12
C ALA A 136 37.07 2.40 7.52
N HIS A 137 36.83 3.60 8.02
CA HIS A 137 36.14 3.83 9.29
C HIS A 137 35.27 5.09 9.20
N ILE A 138 34.02 4.97 9.65
CA ILE A 138 33.10 6.11 9.75
C ILE A 138 32.40 6.07 11.11
N VAL A 139 32.31 7.23 11.77
CA VAL A 139 31.41 7.43 12.91
C VAL A 139 30.21 8.21 12.40
N LEU A 140 29.03 7.58 12.48
CA LEU A 140 27.77 8.18 12.01
C LEU A 140 27.32 9.34 12.92
N PRO A 141 26.50 10.28 12.39
CA PRO A 141 25.87 11.31 13.21
C PRO A 141 25.02 10.75 14.35
N GLU A 142 25.01 11.40 15.51
CA GLU A 142 24.30 10.91 16.71
C GLU A 142 22.78 10.88 16.55
N ARG A 143 22.23 11.77 15.72
CA ARG A 143 20.77 11.89 15.46
C ARG A 143 20.32 11.22 14.18
N LEU A 144 21.19 10.44 13.54
CA LEU A 144 20.91 9.85 12.23
C LEU A 144 19.74 8.86 12.33
N ASP A 145 18.66 9.11 11.60
CA ASP A 145 17.49 8.23 11.53
C ASP A 145 17.52 7.31 10.30
N THR A 146 18.28 7.67 9.26
CA THR A 146 18.23 7.00 7.97
C THR A 146 19.62 6.87 7.35
N ILE A 147 20.00 5.66 6.98
CA ILE A 147 21.09 5.39 6.04
C ILE A 147 20.43 5.10 4.70
N ALA A 148 20.43 6.08 3.80
CA ALA A 148 19.66 5.96 2.57
C ALA A 148 20.29 4.96 1.59
N GLU A 149 19.58 4.75 0.49
CA GLU A 149 19.91 3.77 -0.53
C GLU A 149 21.39 3.82 -0.94
N GLY A 150 22.11 2.71 -0.80
CA GLY A 150 23.51 2.56 -1.18
C GLY A 150 24.50 3.59 -0.61
N ALA A 151 24.15 4.32 0.45
CA ALA A 151 24.96 5.40 1.01
C ALA A 151 26.39 4.98 1.37
N LEU A 152 26.60 3.73 1.79
CA LEU A 152 27.88 3.14 2.18
C LEU A 152 28.24 1.89 1.36
N GLY A 153 27.65 1.72 0.16
CA GLY A 153 27.89 0.55 -0.69
C GLY A 153 29.30 0.53 -1.29
N ALA A 154 29.87 -0.66 -1.47
CA ALA A 154 31.20 -0.89 -2.02
C ALA A 154 32.30 -0.06 -1.33
N THR A 155 32.13 0.20 -0.04
CA THR A 155 33.15 0.86 0.78
C THR A 155 34.13 -0.16 1.36
N ARG A 156 35.20 0.33 1.98
CA ARG A 156 36.19 -0.50 2.68
C ARG A 156 35.96 -0.50 4.20
N ILE A 157 34.77 -0.12 4.64
CA ILE A 157 34.43 -0.04 6.07
C ILE A 157 34.48 -1.45 6.64
N SER A 158 35.25 -1.63 7.71
CA SER A 158 35.40 -2.93 8.37
C SER A 158 34.41 -3.14 9.52
N ARG A 159 33.99 -2.05 10.16
CA ARG A 159 33.08 -2.04 11.29
C ARG A 159 32.16 -0.84 11.24
N ILE A 160 30.87 -1.05 11.55
CA ILE A 160 29.88 0.03 11.68
C ILE A 160 29.03 -0.16 12.94
N VAL A 161 28.74 0.94 13.64
CA VAL A 161 27.76 0.98 14.74
C VAL A 161 26.54 1.73 14.23
N LEU A 162 25.40 1.06 14.24
CA LEU A 162 24.14 1.61 13.76
C LEU A 162 23.41 2.36 14.90
N PRO A 163 22.81 3.54 14.63
CA PRO A 163 22.10 4.32 15.63
C PRO A 163 20.74 3.72 15.99
N GLU A 164 20.19 4.09 17.14
CA GLU A 164 18.88 3.64 17.61
C GLU A 164 17.76 4.07 16.65
N ASN A 165 16.78 3.20 16.41
CA ASN A 165 15.63 3.42 15.51
C ASN A 165 16.02 3.69 14.05
N VAL A 166 17.21 3.29 13.61
CA VAL A 166 17.68 3.55 12.25
C VAL A 166 16.86 2.81 11.18
N PHE A 167 16.64 3.49 10.06
CA PHE A 167 16.20 2.91 8.80
C PHE A 167 17.43 2.64 7.91
N VAL A 168 17.64 1.38 7.55
CA VAL A 168 18.70 0.96 6.62
C VAL A 168 18.08 0.77 5.23
N GLY A 169 18.36 1.71 4.34
CA GLY A 169 17.84 1.74 2.98
C GLY A 169 18.36 0.62 2.08
N ALA A 170 17.75 0.49 0.90
CA ALA A 170 18.10 -0.56 -0.03
C ALA A 170 19.57 -0.48 -0.43
N SER A 171 20.25 -1.63 -0.49
CA SER A 171 21.68 -1.71 -0.84
C SER A 171 22.63 -0.84 0.00
N ALA A 172 22.22 -0.33 1.18
CA ALA A 172 22.98 0.64 1.98
C ALA A 172 24.47 0.28 2.18
N PHE A 173 24.77 -1.01 2.38
CA PHE A 173 26.12 -1.56 2.52
C PHE A 173 26.49 -2.56 1.41
N TYR A 174 25.74 -2.60 0.30
CA TYR A 174 25.93 -3.54 -0.81
C TYR A 174 27.40 -3.65 -1.23
N GLY A 175 27.94 -4.87 -1.30
CA GLY A 175 29.30 -5.13 -1.77
C GLY A 175 30.41 -4.52 -0.92
N SER A 176 30.13 -4.12 0.33
CA SER A 176 31.17 -3.67 1.27
C SER A 176 31.97 -4.88 1.74
N SER A 177 32.92 -5.30 0.90
CA SER A 177 33.63 -6.57 1.01
C SER A 177 34.51 -6.68 2.24
N GLU A 178 34.89 -5.57 2.85
CA GLU A 178 35.72 -5.54 4.07
C GLU A 178 34.90 -5.54 5.35
N LEU A 179 33.57 -5.35 5.27
CA LEU A 179 32.69 -5.25 6.42
C LEU A 179 32.65 -6.58 7.15
N ALA A 180 33.20 -6.60 8.37
CA ALA A 180 33.36 -7.79 9.20
C ALA A 180 32.52 -7.73 10.47
N GLU A 181 32.10 -6.53 10.91
CA GLU A 181 31.25 -6.35 12.08
C GLU A 181 30.20 -5.25 11.86
N VAL A 182 28.95 -5.55 12.20
CA VAL A 182 27.86 -4.59 12.28
C VAL A 182 27.28 -4.68 13.68
N VAL A 183 27.30 -3.57 14.42
CA VAL A 183 26.62 -3.48 15.72
C VAL A 183 25.24 -2.88 15.49
N PHE A 184 24.22 -3.73 15.54
CA PHE A 184 22.83 -3.30 15.47
C PHE A 184 22.38 -2.67 16.80
N PRO A 185 21.52 -1.63 16.75
CA PRO A 185 20.91 -1.01 17.94
C PRO A 185 19.93 -1.95 18.63
N GLN A 186 19.33 -1.52 19.76
CA GLN A 186 18.27 -2.30 20.40
C GLN A 186 17.04 -2.41 19.49
N HIS A 187 16.71 -1.33 18.77
CA HIS A 187 15.61 -1.29 17.80
C HIS A 187 16.08 -0.76 16.44
N THR A 188 15.83 -1.55 15.38
CA THR A 188 16.02 -1.14 13.98
C THR A 188 14.66 -0.98 13.31
N LYS A 189 14.37 0.19 12.73
CA LYS A 189 13.07 0.49 12.09
C LYS A 189 12.85 -0.34 10.82
N ALA A 190 13.86 -0.48 9.98
CA ALA A 190 13.74 -1.32 8.80
C ALA A 190 15.11 -1.64 8.20
N ILE A 191 15.20 -2.79 7.55
CA ILE A 191 16.33 -3.16 6.71
C ILE A 191 15.80 -3.54 5.33
N TRP A 192 16.11 -2.71 4.35
CA TRP A 192 15.55 -2.83 3.00
C TRP A 192 16.36 -3.74 2.11
N LYS A 193 15.81 -3.95 0.91
CA LYS A 193 16.28 -4.90 -0.09
C LYS A 193 17.78 -4.81 -0.32
N GLY A 194 18.46 -5.94 -0.18
CA GLY A 194 19.90 -6.07 -0.46
C GLY A 194 20.81 -5.20 0.42
N ALA A 195 20.34 -4.69 1.56
CA ALA A 195 21.13 -3.76 2.39
C ALA A 195 22.54 -4.29 2.73
N PHE A 196 22.69 -5.60 2.95
CA PHE A 196 23.97 -6.27 3.21
C PHE A 196 24.35 -7.29 2.13
N GLU A 197 23.75 -7.19 0.93
CA GLU A 197 24.06 -8.11 -0.16
C GLU A 197 25.54 -8.00 -0.54
N GLY A 198 26.23 -9.14 -0.68
CA GLY A 198 27.63 -9.16 -1.09
C GLY A 198 28.64 -8.72 -0.02
N CYS A 199 28.24 -8.57 1.24
CA CYS A 199 29.18 -8.36 2.34
C CYS A 199 29.97 -9.64 2.62
N THR A 200 31.20 -9.73 2.11
CA THR A 200 31.94 -10.99 2.03
C THR A 200 32.65 -11.44 3.30
N GLN A 201 32.78 -10.58 4.33
CA GLN A 201 33.57 -10.88 5.54
C GLN A 201 32.71 -11.07 6.80
N LEU A 202 31.40 -10.80 6.73
CA LEU A 202 30.47 -11.00 7.86
C LEU A 202 30.27 -12.50 8.12
N LYS A 203 30.82 -12.99 9.24
CA LYS A 203 30.68 -14.39 9.67
C LYS A 203 29.47 -14.64 10.55
N VAL A 204 29.20 -13.74 11.48
CA VAL A 204 28.07 -13.83 12.39
C VAL A 204 27.34 -12.50 12.35
N LEU A 205 26.02 -12.57 12.19
CA LEU A 205 25.15 -11.41 12.22
C LEU A 205 24.18 -11.53 13.39
N SER A 206 24.15 -10.53 14.26
CA SER A 206 23.29 -10.49 15.44
C SER A 206 22.49 -9.20 15.44
N LEU A 207 21.18 -9.33 15.25
CA LEU A 207 20.19 -8.24 15.27
C LEU A 207 19.36 -8.33 16.56
N ASN A 208 18.77 -7.21 16.97
CA ASN A 208 17.83 -7.17 18.11
C ASN A 208 16.38 -7.10 17.60
N HIS A 209 15.57 -6.17 18.09
CA HIS A 209 14.22 -5.98 17.56
C HIS A 209 14.29 -5.29 16.20
N VAL A 210 13.51 -5.79 15.25
CA VAL A 210 13.44 -5.24 13.90
C VAL A 210 12.02 -5.22 13.39
N ASP A 211 11.56 -4.04 12.97
CA ASP A 211 10.19 -3.86 12.52
C ASP A 211 9.97 -4.40 11.11
N PHE A 212 10.99 -4.35 10.25
CA PHE A 212 10.92 -4.88 8.88
C PHE A 212 12.26 -5.43 8.38
N ILE A 213 12.24 -6.62 7.79
CA ILE A 213 13.33 -7.16 6.96
C ILE A 213 12.78 -7.46 5.58
N SER A 214 13.33 -6.80 4.57
CA SER A 214 12.94 -6.97 3.17
C SER A 214 13.54 -8.23 2.52
N GLY A 215 13.10 -8.56 1.31
CA GLY A 215 13.70 -9.61 0.51
C GLY A 215 15.16 -9.32 0.15
N CYS A 216 15.93 -10.37 -0.11
CA CYS A 216 17.35 -10.28 -0.49
C CYS A 216 18.28 -9.58 0.52
N THR A 217 17.82 -9.20 1.72
CA THR A 217 18.62 -8.40 2.66
C THR A 217 19.97 -9.02 2.99
N PHE A 218 20.05 -10.35 3.13
CA PHE A 218 21.27 -11.11 3.44
C PHE A 218 21.66 -12.07 2.30
N GLN A 219 21.54 -11.60 1.05
CA GLN A 219 21.89 -12.38 -0.13
C GLN A 219 23.40 -12.35 -0.44
N LYS A 220 23.97 -13.40 -1.03
CA LYS A 220 25.37 -13.47 -1.49
C LYS A 220 26.37 -13.13 -0.39
N MET A 221 26.20 -13.69 0.80
CA MET A 221 27.14 -13.51 1.91
C MET A 221 28.00 -14.77 2.06
N PRO A 222 29.16 -14.87 1.36
CA PRO A 222 29.93 -16.12 1.27
C PRO A 222 30.58 -16.56 2.58
N ALA A 223 30.77 -15.68 3.56
CA ALA A 223 31.38 -16.01 4.84
C ALA A 223 30.37 -16.18 5.99
N VAL A 224 29.09 -15.86 5.79
CA VAL A 224 28.13 -15.89 6.90
C VAL A 224 27.86 -17.34 7.30
N GLU A 225 28.09 -17.65 8.57
CA GLU A 225 27.90 -18.97 9.16
C GLU A 225 26.63 -19.02 10.00
N ARG A 226 26.28 -17.90 10.66
CA ARG A 226 25.14 -17.81 11.56
C ARG A 226 24.49 -16.44 11.53
N ILE A 227 23.15 -16.42 11.55
CA ILE A 227 22.35 -15.21 11.71
C ILE A 227 21.42 -15.39 12.91
N GLU A 228 21.39 -14.40 13.80
CA GLU A 228 20.57 -14.39 15.00
C GLU A 228 19.77 -13.09 15.08
N VAL A 229 18.45 -13.22 15.25
CA VAL A 229 17.56 -12.10 15.58
C VAL A 229 17.11 -12.30 17.01
N ASN A 230 17.71 -11.55 17.94
CA ASN A 230 17.55 -11.69 19.38
C ASN A 230 16.33 -10.96 19.96
N GLY A 231 15.57 -10.25 19.12
CA GLY A 231 14.33 -9.58 19.49
C GLY A 231 13.16 -9.98 18.61
N ASP A 232 12.05 -9.25 18.75
CA ASP A 232 10.85 -9.46 17.94
C ASP A 232 11.05 -8.97 16.52
N VAL A 233 10.40 -9.68 15.60
CA VAL A 233 10.30 -9.29 14.20
C VAL A 233 8.88 -8.84 13.89
N GLY A 234 8.75 -7.63 13.37
CA GLY A 234 7.49 -7.13 12.83
C GLY A 234 7.09 -7.90 11.58
N GLN A 235 7.77 -7.65 10.47
CA GLN A 235 7.48 -8.33 9.22
C GLN A 235 8.76 -8.74 8.49
N LEU A 236 8.79 -10.00 8.03
CA LEU A 236 9.74 -10.51 7.05
C LEU A 236 9.04 -10.51 5.68
N ASP A 237 9.64 -9.93 4.66
CA ASP A 237 9.14 -10.03 3.27
C ASP A 237 9.25 -11.47 2.74
N GLY A 238 10.26 -12.22 3.20
CA GLY A 238 10.41 -13.64 2.93
C GLY A 238 10.97 -13.97 1.53
N TRP A 239 11.03 -13.03 0.59
CA TRP A 239 11.59 -13.31 -0.74
C TRP A 239 13.13 -13.35 -0.75
N ARG A 240 13.71 -14.54 -0.87
CA ARG A 240 15.16 -14.83 -0.95
C ARG A 240 15.97 -14.06 0.09
N THR A 241 15.44 -13.86 1.29
CA THR A 241 16.09 -13.08 2.36
C THR A 241 17.44 -13.70 2.72
N PHE A 242 17.53 -15.03 2.77
CA PHE A 242 18.78 -15.78 2.89
C PHE A 242 18.99 -16.58 1.61
N ALA A 243 19.77 -16.00 0.70
CA ALA A 243 20.05 -16.66 -0.58
C ALA A 243 21.52 -16.57 -0.96
N GLU A 244 22.05 -17.63 -1.58
CA GLU A 244 23.44 -17.69 -2.06
C GLU A 244 24.45 -17.49 -0.91
N CYS A 245 24.18 -18.11 0.24
CA CYS A 245 25.03 -18.06 1.44
C CYS A 245 25.68 -19.43 1.68
N PRO A 246 26.79 -19.75 0.99
CA PRO A 246 27.38 -21.10 0.96
C PRO A 246 27.92 -21.61 2.31
N GLN A 247 28.12 -20.73 3.29
CA GLN A 247 28.61 -21.10 4.63
C GLN A 247 27.53 -21.05 5.71
N LEU A 248 26.32 -20.58 5.38
CA LEU A 248 25.26 -20.40 6.37
C LEU A 248 24.81 -21.76 6.86
N LYS A 249 24.91 -21.98 8.18
CA LYS A 249 24.51 -23.23 8.84
C LYS A 249 23.20 -23.08 9.60
N ARG A 250 22.97 -21.88 10.16
CA ARG A 250 21.88 -21.67 11.11
C ARG A 250 21.33 -20.25 11.12
N VAL A 251 20.01 -20.16 11.19
CA VAL A 251 19.28 -18.91 11.48
C VAL A 251 18.41 -19.09 12.72
N ASP A 252 18.55 -18.20 13.71
CA ASP A 252 17.73 -18.21 14.94
C ASP A 252 16.88 -16.93 15.04
N PHE A 253 15.56 -17.09 15.23
CA PHE A 253 14.64 -16.02 15.61
C PHE A 253 14.19 -16.22 17.06
N ARG A 254 14.63 -15.35 17.97
CA ARG A 254 14.43 -15.52 19.42
C ARG A 254 13.12 -14.92 19.94
N GLY A 255 12.68 -13.79 19.37
CA GLY A 255 11.42 -13.14 19.74
C GLY A 255 10.22 -13.67 18.97
N VAL A 256 9.09 -12.97 19.09
CA VAL A 256 7.91 -13.29 18.28
C VAL A 256 8.07 -12.79 16.84
N VAL A 257 7.41 -13.46 15.90
CA VAL A 257 7.33 -13.04 14.50
C VAL A 257 5.89 -12.69 14.17
N LEU A 258 5.62 -11.39 14.01
CA LEU A 258 4.28 -10.92 13.70
C LEU A 258 3.85 -11.29 12.26
N GLY A 259 4.78 -11.38 11.31
CA GLY A 259 4.48 -11.85 9.96
C GLY A 259 5.71 -12.25 9.13
N SER A 260 5.53 -13.21 8.22
CA SER A 260 6.46 -13.48 7.12
C SER A 260 5.73 -13.62 5.78
N GLY A 261 6.38 -13.24 4.67
CA GLY A 261 5.86 -13.39 3.30
C GLY A 261 6.14 -14.77 2.67
N GLY A 262 6.11 -14.81 1.33
CA GLY A 262 5.99 -16.00 0.47
C GLY A 262 7.19 -16.96 0.43
N PRO A 263 7.08 -18.08 -0.32
CA PRO A 263 7.63 -19.36 0.14
C PRO A 263 9.16 -19.40 0.21
N THR A 264 9.85 -18.73 -0.72
CA THR A 264 11.31 -18.86 -0.89
C THR A 264 12.11 -17.97 0.05
N LEU A 265 12.08 -18.23 1.36
CA LEU A 265 12.99 -17.56 2.33
C LEU A 265 14.45 -17.96 2.10
N LEU A 266 14.64 -19.22 1.71
CA LEU A 266 15.93 -19.91 1.63
C LEU A 266 16.18 -20.32 0.17
N ALA A 267 17.32 -19.90 -0.38
CA ALA A 267 17.77 -20.37 -1.68
C ALA A 267 19.29 -20.56 -1.73
N ASP A 268 19.78 -21.63 -2.35
CA ASP A 268 21.21 -21.82 -2.65
C ASP A 268 22.12 -21.73 -1.40
N CYS A 269 21.67 -22.31 -0.28
CA CYS A 269 22.41 -22.38 0.99
C CYS A 269 22.82 -23.84 1.28
N PRO A 270 23.86 -24.39 0.61
CA PRO A 270 24.21 -25.81 0.65
C PRO A 270 24.64 -26.36 2.02
N ARG A 271 24.94 -25.48 2.99
CA ARG A 271 25.35 -25.86 4.35
C ARG A 271 24.28 -25.58 5.41
N LEU A 272 23.11 -25.08 5.00
CA LEU A 272 22.08 -24.69 5.95
C LEU A 272 21.43 -25.94 6.54
N GLU A 273 21.55 -26.09 7.86
CA GLU A 273 21.02 -27.22 8.61
C GLU A 273 19.71 -26.84 9.30
N GLN A 274 19.63 -25.63 9.87
CA GLN A 274 18.51 -25.26 10.74
C GLN A 274 18.06 -23.81 10.59
N VAL A 275 16.74 -23.62 10.56
CA VAL A 275 16.08 -22.35 10.85
C VAL A 275 15.15 -22.57 12.04
N VAL A 276 15.40 -21.83 13.13
CA VAL A 276 14.71 -22.04 14.40
C VAL A 276 13.98 -20.79 14.84
N PHE A 277 12.66 -20.89 14.98
CA PHE A 277 11.81 -19.91 15.63
C PHE A 277 11.56 -20.33 17.07
N HIS A 278 12.11 -19.57 18.03
CA HIS A 278 11.96 -19.88 19.47
C HIS A 278 10.67 -19.29 20.04
N GLY A 279 10.18 -18.19 19.48
CA GLY A 279 8.92 -17.53 19.86
C GLY A 279 7.72 -17.95 19.00
N ASP A 280 6.59 -17.31 19.28
CA ASP A 280 5.35 -17.50 18.53
C ASP A 280 5.36 -16.79 17.18
N ILE A 281 4.61 -17.33 16.23
CA ILE A 281 4.41 -16.74 14.90
C ILE A 281 2.93 -16.45 14.71
N LEU A 282 2.57 -15.19 14.46
CA LEU A 282 1.18 -14.85 14.17
C LEU A 282 0.79 -15.32 12.76
N LYS A 283 1.64 -15.05 11.78
CA LYS A 283 1.37 -15.40 10.38
C LYS A 283 2.66 -15.75 9.64
N THR A 284 2.63 -16.80 8.83
CA THR A 284 3.74 -17.15 7.96
C THR A 284 3.31 -17.63 6.57
N GLY A 285 4.09 -17.23 5.56
CA GLY A 285 4.02 -17.74 4.19
C GLY A 285 5.23 -18.57 3.78
N LEU A 286 6.02 -19.08 4.73
CA LEU A 286 7.23 -19.85 4.45
C LEU A 286 6.90 -21.19 3.81
N GLY A 287 7.61 -21.53 2.74
CA GLY A 287 7.45 -22.77 2.01
C GLY A 287 8.79 -23.47 1.77
N GLU A 288 8.87 -24.19 0.66
CA GLU A 288 10.04 -24.98 0.29
C GLU A 288 11.33 -24.17 0.25
N ALA A 289 12.43 -24.77 0.72
CA ALA A 289 13.77 -24.22 0.57
C ALA A 289 14.36 -24.64 -0.77
N GLU A 290 14.82 -23.67 -1.57
CA GLU A 290 15.40 -23.94 -2.89
C GLU A 290 16.88 -24.28 -2.77
N HIS A 291 17.32 -25.41 -3.33
CA HIS A 291 18.73 -25.83 -3.35
C HIS A 291 19.44 -25.78 -1.98
N CYS A 292 18.76 -26.22 -0.93
CA CYS A 292 19.29 -26.33 0.44
C CYS A 292 19.33 -27.82 0.88
N PRO A 293 20.23 -28.66 0.32
CA PRO A 293 20.21 -30.12 0.49
C PRO A 293 20.38 -30.65 1.92
N LEU A 294 20.88 -29.84 2.86
CA LEU A 294 21.03 -30.23 4.28
C LEU A 294 19.88 -29.71 5.16
N PHE A 295 18.95 -28.93 4.62
CA PHE A 295 17.87 -28.33 5.38
C PHE A 295 16.68 -29.30 5.44
N GLU A 296 16.38 -29.80 6.63
CA GLU A 296 15.32 -30.80 6.84
C GLU A 296 13.94 -30.16 7.14
N GLY A 297 13.89 -28.85 7.36
CA GLY A 297 12.65 -28.13 7.62
C GLY A 297 12.78 -27.06 8.72
N TYR A 298 11.73 -26.25 8.86
CA TYR A 298 11.69 -25.20 9.88
C TYR A 298 11.37 -25.81 11.25
N THR A 299 12.13 -25.42 12.28
CA THR A 299 11.81 -25.75 13.67
C THR A 299 11.09 -24.56 14.31
N VAL A 300 9.85 -24.75 14.75
CA VAL A 300 9.12 -23.75 15.53
C VAL A 300 8.85 -24.31 16.94
N LYS A 301 9.33 -23.60 17.97
CA LYS A 301 9.12 -23.99 19.37
C LYS A 301 7.89 -23.32 19.99
N GLY A 302 7.51 -22.15 19.47
CA GLY A 302 6.28 -21.46 19.84
C GLY A 302 5.06 -21.99 19.08
N LYS A 303 3.94 -21.28 19.20
CA LYS A 303 2.72 -21.55 18.45
C LYS A 303 2.69 -20.74 17.15
N VAL A 304 2.10 -21.31 16.11
CA VAL A 304 1.86 -20.65 14.82
C VAL A 304 0.36 -20.52 14.62
N LEU A 305 -0.17 -19.30 14.56
CA LEU A 305 -1.62 -19.08 14.42
C LEU A 305 -2.10 -19.32 12.99
N TYR A 306 -1.36 -18.87 12.00
CA TYR A 306 -1.69 -19.07 10.58
C TYR A 306 -0.45 -19.38 9.74
N SER A 307 -0.54 -20.41 8.90
CA SER A 307 0.47 -20.78 7.91
C SER A 307 -0.16 -20.99 6.54
N GLN A 308 0.37 -20.30 5.52
CA GLN A 308 -0.05 -20.49 4.13
C GLN A 308 0.39 -21.85 3.56
N HIS A 309 1.53 -22.37 4.01
CA HIS A 309 2.08 -23.66 3.58
C HIS A 309 2.32 -24.57 4.78
N LYS A 310 1.24 -25.20 5.25
CA LYS A 310 1.21 -26.01 6.48
C LYS A 310 2.15 -27.23 6.45
N ASP A 311 2.48 -27.72 5.27
CA ASP A 311 3.40 -28.85 5.08
C ASP A 311 4.83 -28.51 5.49
N PHE A 312 5.20 -27.22 5.47
CA PHE A 312 6.54 -26.75 5.85
C PHE A 312 6.59 -26.13 7.23
N VAL A 313 5.55 -25.34 7.57
CA VAL A 313 5.40 -24.75 8.91
C VAL A 313 4.00 -25.06 9.41
N PRO A 314 3.84 -26.08 10.28
CA PRO A 314 2.56 -26.43 10.86
C PRO A 314 1.99 -25.27 11.69
N GLN A 315 0.70 -25.00 11.51
CA GLN A 315 -0.06 -24.12 12.39
C GLN A 315 -0.80 -24.93 13.46
N LEU A 316 -1.33 -24.24 14.48
CA LEU A 316 -2.21 -24.85 15.48
C LEU A 316 -3.34 -25.64 14.78
N SER A 317 -3.57 -26.86 15.28
CA SER A 317 -4.68 -27.71 14.84
C SER A 317 -6.02 -27.12 15.27
N ASP A 318 -7.12 -27.62 14.69
CA ASP A 318 -8.47 -27.18 15.07
C ASP A 318 -8.75 -27.48 16.57
N GLU A 319 -8.21 -28.58 17.10
CA GLU A 319 -8.30 -28.95 18.52
C GLU A 319 -7.49 -28.02 19.44
N GLU A 320 -6.42 -27.42 18.93
CA GLU A 320 -5.58 -26.44 19.65
C GLU A 320 -5.95 -24.99 19.33
N SER A 321 -7.03 -24.79 18.57
CA SER A 321 -7.46 -23.47 18.14
C SER A 321 -7.69 -22.56 19.34
N LEU A 322 -7.20 -21.33 19.21
CA LEU A 322 -7.25 -20.36 20.30
C LEU A 322 -8.55 -19.58 20.21
N GLU A 323 -9.33 -19.65 21.29
CA GLU A 323 -10.57 -18.87 21.48
C GLU A 323 -10.58 -18.20 22.85
N GLY A 324 -11.49 -17.23 23.00
CA GLY A 324 -11.68 -16.48 24.25
C GLY A 324 -10.37 -15.97 24.83
N ARG A 325 -10.17 -16.20 26.14
CA ARG A 325 -8.96 -15.79 26.87
C ARG A 325 -7.66 -16.36 26.27
N GLY A 326 -7.68 -17.60 25.76
CA GLY A 326 -6.48 -18.22 25.17
C GLY A 326 -6.00 -17.47 23.92
N LEU A 327 -6.93 -17.03 23.07
CA LEU A 327 -6.63 -16.15 21.94
C LEU A 327 -6.13 -14.79 22.43
N ALA A 328 -6.79 -14.24 23.45
CA ALA A 328 -6.45 -12.93 23.97
C ALA A 328 -5.02 -12.86 24.52
N ASP A 329 -4.64 -13.84 25.34
CA ASP A 329 -3.29 -14.00 25.89
C ASP A 329 -2.23 -14.21 24.80
N PHE A 330 -2.56 -14.96 23.74
CA PHE A 330 -1.66 -15.16 22.61
C PHE A 330 -1.46 -13.86 21.82
N MET A 331 -2.53 -13.17 21.47
CA MET A 331 -2.47 -11.92 20.69
C MET A 331 -1.77 -10.80 21.45
N SER A 332 -1.85 -10.77 22.79
CA SER A 332 -1.13 -9.79 23.62
C SER A 332 0.39 -9.87 23.47
N ARG A 333 0.95 -11.03 23.09
CA ARG A 333 2.39 -11.18 22.81
C ARG A 333 2.86 -10.37 21.61
N PHE A 334 1.94 -10.05 20.69
CA PHE A 334 2.22 -9.28 19.47
C PHE A 334 1.84 -7.79 19.60
N ALA A 335 1.08 -7.41 20.65
CA ALA A 335 0.59 -6.05 20.81
C ALA A 335 1.72 -5.01 20.91
N SER A 336 2.79 -5.31 21.65
CA SER A 336 3.97 -4.44 21.78
C SER A 336 4.69 -4.22 20.45
N VAL A 337 4.76 -5.26 19.61
CA VAL A 337 5.34 -5.21 18.27
C VAL A 337 4.54 -4.25 17.38
N VAL A 338 3.22 -4.38 17.37
CA VAL A 338 2.34 -3.51 16.58
C VAL A 338 2.41 -2.05 17.06
N HIS A 339 2.37 -1.82 18.37
CA HIS A 339 2.49 -0.46 18.91
C HIS A 339 3.82 0.19 18.56
N ARG A 340 4.93 -0.56 18.66
CA ARG A 340 6.26 -0.07 18.30
C ARG A 340 6.34 0.33 16.83
N ILE A 341 5.92 -0.54 15.91
CA ILE A 341 5.93 -0.24 14.47
C ILE A 341 5.04 0.97 14.14
N TRP A 342 3.90 1.12 14.85
CA TRP A 342 3.02 2.26 14.66
C TRP A 342 3.68 3.57 15.10
N ALA A 343 4.38 3.57 16.23
CA ALA A 343 5.11 4.74 16.73
C ALA A 343 6.19 5.23 15.75
N HIS A 344 6.71 4.35 14.90
CA HIS A 344 7.71 4.68 13.87
C HIS A 344 7.13 5.18 12.54
N GLY A 345 5.84 5.54 12.50
CA GLY A 345 5.19 6.14 11.33
C GLY A 345 4.37 5.17 10.49
N GLY A 346 4.27 3.89 10.88
CA GLY A 346 3.32 2.94 10.30
C GLY A 346 3.51 2.60 8.82
N GLU A 347 4.56 3.08 8.15
CA GLU A 347 4.84 2.78 6.73
C GLU A 347 4.95 1.27 6.48
N VAL A 348 5.57 0.55 7.42
CA VAL A 348 5.69 -0.92 7.40
C VAL A 348 4.34 -1.61 7.58
N MET A 349 3.35 -0.95 8.21
CA MET A 349 2.02 -1.53 8.45
C MET A 349 1.28 -1.88 7.16
N GLY A 350 1.61 -1.25 6.02
CA GLY A 350 1.06 -1.61 4.72
C GLY A 350 1.15 -3.12 4.43
N TYR A 351 2.26 -3.75 4.77
CA TYR A 351 2.51 -5.19 4.58
C TYR A 351 1.76 -6.09 5.58
N MET A 352 1.26 -5.52 6.68
CA MET A 352 0.58 -6.23 7.77
C MET A 352 -0.94 -6.03 7.75
N LYS A 353 -1.44 -5.04 7.01
CA LYS A 353 -2.83 -4.59 7.05
C LYS A 353 -3.79 -5.63 6.46
N LYS A 354 -5.00 -5.67 7.02
CA LYS A 354 -6.17 -6.53 6.72
C LYS A 354 -6.12 -7.99 7.16
N THR A 355 -5.00 -8.73 7.09
CA THR A 355 -5.03 -10.16 7.48
C THR A 355 -4.95 -10.41 8.99
N SER A 356 -4.33 -9.50 9.74
CA SER A 356 -4.17 -9.64 11.20
C SER A 356 -5.22 -8.87 12.01
N SER A 357 -5.90 -7.89 11.40
CA SER A 357 -6.89 -7.07 12.11
C SER A 357 -8.08 -7.87 12.66
N PRO A 358 -8.62 -8.92 11.99
CA PRO A 358 -9.72 -9.71 12.56
C PRO A 358 -9.31 -10.49 13.82
N TRP A 359 -8.05 -10.92 13.91
CA TRP A 359 -7.53 -11.63 15.08
C TRP A 359 -7.41 -10.72 16.30
N PHE A 360 -6.91 -9.50 16.11
CA PHE A 360 -6.89 -8.50 17.18
C PHE A 360 -8.30 -8.06 17.57
N TYR A 361 -9.25 -7.97 16.63
CA TYR A 361 -10.65 -7.70 16.96
C TYR A 361 -11.26 -8.82 17.81
N ARG A 362 -11.10 -10.09 17.41
CA ARG A 362 -11.57 -11.24 18.22
C ARG A 362 -10.93 -11.27 19.60
N SER A 363 -9.64 -10.94 19.69
CA SER A 363 -8.95 -10.81 20.97
C SER A 363 -9.48 -9.65 21.81
N ALA A 364 -9.89 -8.54 21.18
CA ALA A 364 -10.51 -7.41 21.87
C ALA A 364 -11.88 -7.80 22.45
N CYS A 365 -12.70 -8.51 21.67
CA CYS A 365 -13.96 -9.10 22.15
C CYS A 365 -13.73 -10.04 23.33
N ALA A 366 -12.73 -10.93 23.24
CA ALA A 366 -12.40 -11.85 24.33
C ALA A 366 -12.00 -11.13 25.63
N TRP A 367 -11.23 -10.03 25.54
CA TRP A 367 -10.93 -9.22 26.71
C TRP A 367 -12.18 -8.50 27.26
N ALA A 368 -13.05 -8.00 26.39
CA ALA A 368 -14.28 -7.34 26.79
C ALA A 368 -15.22 -8.30 27.54
N SER A 369 -15.38 -9.54 27.05
CA SER A 369 -16.17 -10.59 27.73
C SER A 369 -15.67 -10.93 29.13
N GLU A 370 -14.37 -10.73 29.40
CA GLU A 370 -13.72 -10.98 30.69
C GLU A 370 -13.73 -9.74 31.62
N GLY A 371 -14.36 -8.63 31.21
CA GLY A 371 -14.36 -7.37 31.95
C GLY A 371 -12.99 -6.68 32.01
N ARG A 372 -12.11 -6.96 31.04
CA ARG A 372 -10.75 -6.41 30.92
C ARG A 372 -10.74 -5.23 29.95
N ASP A 373 -11.40 -4.15 30.37
CA ASP A 373 -11.69 -2.99 29.52
C ASP A 373 -10.44 -2.37 28.88
N LYS A 374 -9.34 -2.21 29.65
CA LYS A 374 -8.11 -1.60 29.15
C LYS A 374 -7.48 -2.42 28.03
N GLU A 375 -7.43 -3.74 28.20
CA GLU A 375 -6.89 -4.67 27.23
C GLU A 375 -7.80 -4.79 26.01
N ALA A 376 -9.12 -4.79 26.21
CA ALA A 376 -10.11 -4.79 25.13
C ALA A 376 -9.95 -3.55 24.23
N LEU A 377 -9.86 -2.36 24.82
CA LEU A 377 -9.70 -1.10 24.09
C LEU A 377 -8.34 -1.03 23.37
N ALA A 378 -7.26 -1.48 24.01
CA ALA A 378 -5.94 -1.54 23.39
C ALA A 378 -5.91 -2.46 22.17
N HIS A 379 -6.53 -3.65 22.27
CA HIS A 379 -6.60 -4.60 21.16
C HIS A 379 -7.55 -4.13 20.05
N LEU A 380 -8.64 -3.43 20.38
CA LEU A 380 -9.51 -2.79 19.40
C LEU A 380 -8.77 -1.67 18.64
N ASP A 381 -8.03 -0.82 19.34
CA ASP A 381 -7.18 0.21 18.71
C ASP A 381 -6.13 -0.41 17.77
N ILE A 382 -5.51 -1.53 18.16
CA ILE A 382 -4.63 -2.29 17.28
C ILE A 382 -5.38 -2.80 16.04
N ALA A 383 -6.56 -3.40 16.21
CA ALA A 383 -7.36 -3.91 15.10
C ALA A 383 -7.67 -2.77 14.09
N ILE A 384 -8.05 -1.60 14.59
CA ILE A 384 -8.35 -0.40 13.79
C ILE A 384 -7.10 0.08 13.05
N LYS A 385 -5.95 0.17 13.73
CA LYS A 385 -4.65 0.54 13.12
C LYS A 385 -4.24 -0.43 12.02
N LEU A 386 -4.57 -1.71 12.16
CA LEU A 386 -4.36 -2.76 11.16
C LEU A 386 -5.45 -2.80 10.07
N GLY A 387 -6.41 -1.87 10.08
CA GLY A 387 -7.40 -1.68 9.03
C GLY A 387 -8.70 -2.46 9.23
N PHE A 388 -9.12 -2.71 10.47
CA PHE A 388 -10.45 -3.25 10.77
C PHE A 388 -11.55 -2.23 10.43
N THR A 389 -12.51 -2.61 9.58
CA THR A 389 -13.57 -1.72 9.07
C THR A 389 -14.99 -2.26 9.28
N GLU A 390 -15.18 -3.38 9.98
CA GLU A 390 -16.51 -4.00 10.15
C GLU A 390 -17.34 -3.24 11.23
N TYR A 391 -17.80 -2.03 10.92
CA TYR A 391 -18.54 -1.17 11.85
C TYR A 391 -19.81 -1.82 12.39
N ASP A 392 -20.60 -2.45 11.52
CA ASP A 392 -21.85 -3.12 11.92
C ASP A 392 -21.60 -4.23 12.92
N ARG A 393 -20.49 -4.96 12.77
CA ARG A 393 -20.08 -5.99 13.70
C ARG A 393 -19.77 -5.43 15.07
N ILE A 394 -19.02 -4.31 15.15
CA ILE A 394 -18.77 -3.66 16.45
C ILE A 394 -20.09 -3.25 17.11
N LYS A 395 -21.08 -2.76 16.34
CA LYS A 395 -22.40 -2.39 16.86
C LYS A 395 -23.24 -3.59 17.33
N SER A 396 -23.14 -4.74 16.66
CA SER A 396 -23.99 -5.90 16.95
C SER A 396 -23.42 -6.84 18.01
N ASP A 397 -22.09 -6.91 18.12
CA ASP A 397 -21.39 -7.83 19.01
C ASP A 397 -21.69 -7.47 20.48
N LYS A 398 -22.22 -8.45 21.23
CA LYS A 398 -22.70 -8.28 22.61
C LYS A 398 -21.56 -8.14 23.61
N GLU A 399 -20.36 -8.57 23.24
CA GLU A 399 -19.15 -8.45 24.04
C GLU A 399 -18.84 -7.00 24.40
N TRP A 400 -19.33 -6.04 23.60
CA TRP A 400 -19.14 -4.61 23.80
C TRP A 400 -20.22 -3.95 24.66
N ASP A 401 -21.27 -4.66 25.09
CA ASP A 401 -22.45 -4.06 25.76
C ASP A 401 -22.07 -3.26 27.01
N ALA A 402 -21.13 -3.78 27.83
CA ALA A 402 -20.63 -3.09 29.01
C ALA A 402 -19.81 -1.83 28.68
N LEU A 403 -19.19 -1.78 27.49
CA LEU A 403 -18.31 -0.71 27.04
C LEU A 403 -19.00 0.36 26.18
N ARG A 404 -20.29 0.20 25.82
CA ARG A 404 -21.03 1.16 24.98
C ARG A 404 -21.04 2.59 25.54
N GLY A 405 -21.02 2.74 26.86
CA GLY A 405 -20.96 4.03 27.55
C GLY A 405 -19.54 4.58 27.77
N ASN A 406 -18.50 3.82 27.42
CA ASN A 406 -17.12 4.22 27.62
C ASN A 406 -16.67 5.24 26.54
N PRO A 407 -16.14 6.42 26.91
CA PRO A 407 -15.74 7.45 25.94
C PRO A 407 -14.60 7.02 24.99
N GLU A 408 -13.65 6.22 25.47
CA GLU A 408 -12.55 5.71 24.65
C GLU A 408 -13.05 4.68 23.64
N PHE A 409 -13.96 3.79 24.05
CA PHE A 409 -14.64 2.88 23.13
C PHE A 409 -15.39 3.65 22.04
N GLN A 410 -16.17 4.67 22.41
CA GLN A 410 -16.90 5.51 21.45
C GLN A 410 -15.97 6.21 20.47
N ALA A 411 -14.82 6.72 20.93
CA ALA A 411 -13.82 7.33 20.07
C ALA A 411 -13.20 6.35 19.08
N LEU A 412 -12.97 5.09 19.49
CA LEU A 412 -12.49 4.03 18.59
C LEU A 412 -13.57 3.62 17.58
N VAL A 413 -14.81 3.46 18.02
CA VAL A 413 -15.96 3.15 17.16
C VAL A 413 -16.18 4.22 16.10
N GLU A 414 -16.05 5.50 16.45
CA GLU A 414 -16.20 6.59 15.48
C GLU A 414 -15.12 6.55 14.39
N LYS A 415 -13.86 6.19 14.73
CA LYS A 415 -12.82 5.98 13.72
C LYS A 415 -13.20 4.87 12.72
N VAL A 416 -13.80 3.79 13.19
CA VAL A 416 -14.28 2.69 12.32
C VAL A 416 -15.48 3.14 11.49
N ARG A 417 -16.37 3.93 12.09
CA ARG A 417 -17.54 4.48 11.39
C ARG A 417 -17.15 5.29 10.15
N GLU A 418 -16.11 6.12 10.26
CA GLU A 418 -15.62 6.95 9.15
C GLU A 418 -15.10 6.16 7.93
N VAL A 419 -14.80 4.88 8.10
CA VAL A 419 -14.25 4.00 7.04
C VAL A 419 -15.08 2.76 6.75
N GLY A 420 -16.04 2.42 7.62
CA GLY A 420 -16.78 1.16 7.61
C GLY A 420 -18.30 1.27 7.72
N ASP A 421 -18.85 2.42 8.11
CA ASP A 421 -20.29 2.69 8.05
C ASP A 421 -20.61 3.34 6.71
N TYR A 422 -20.87 2.51 5.70
CA TYR A 422 -20.97 2.99 4.33
C TYR A 422 -22.14 3.97 4.11
N LEU A 423 -23.27 3.76 4.78
CA LEU A 423 -24.39 4.71 4.73
C LEU A 423 -24.03 6.04 5.38
N TYR A 424 -23.32 6.04 6.51
CA TYR A 424 -22.81 7.26 7.11
C TYR A 424 -21.82 8.00 6.20
N ILE A 425 -20.91 7.27 5.57
CA ILE A 425 -19.94 7.80 4.61
C ILE A 425 -20.66 8.44 3.42
N LEU A 426 -21.66 7.75 2.86
CA LEU A 426 -22.46 8.25 1.75
C LEU A 426 -23.25 9.51 2.14
N LYS A 427 -23.87 9.52 3.33
CA LYS A 427 -24.59 10.69 3.88
C LYS A 427 -23.70 11.92 4.05
N LYS A 428 -22.41 11.72 4.31
CA LYS A 428 -21.40 12.79 4.39
C LYS A 428 -20.79 13.16 3.04
N SER A 429 -21.18 12.47 1.96
CA SER A 429 -20.69 12.81 0.63
C SER A 429 -21.09 14.25 0.28
N PRO A 430 -20.17 15.05 -0.29
CA PRO A 430 -20.52 16.31 -0.92
C PRO A 430 -21.65 16.13 -1.95
N ALA A 431 -22.41 17.19 -2.17
CA ALA A 431 -23.40 17.25 -3.23
C ALA A 431 -22.73 17.21 -4.60
N TYR A 432 -23.50 16.82 -5.61
CA TYR A 432 -23.16 17.09 -7.00
C TYR A 432 -23.31 18.58 -7.29
N ARG A 433 -22.63 19.06 -8.33
CA ARG A 433 -22.63 20.47 -8.72
C ARG A 433 -22.59 20.60 -10.23
N GLU A 434 -23.33 21.58 -10.73
CA GLU A 434 -23.27 22.01 -12.12
C GLU A 434 -21.83 22.22 -12.62
N ASP A 435 -21.61 21.76 -13.84
CA ASP A 435 -20.33 21.78 -14.54
C ASP A 435 -20.52 22.47 -15.89
N ALA A 436 -20.10 23.73 -15.98
CA ALA A 436 -20.29 24.56 -17.17
C ALA A 436 -19.37 24.17 -18.35
N ARG A 437 -18.51 23.15 -18.19
CA ARG A 437 -17.63 22.68 -19.26
C ARG A 437 -18.44 21.94 -20.33
N PRO A 438 -18.09 22.07 -21.61
CA PRO A 438 -18.73 21.29 -22.67
C PRO A 438 -18.36 19.82 -22.50
N MET A 439 -19.35 18.99 -22.17
CA MET A 439 -19.17 17.55 -22.00
C MET A 439 -19.72 16.78 -23.22
N PRO A 440 -19.06 15.68 -23.65
CA PRO A 440 -19.54 14.88 -24.78
C PRO A 440 -20.88 14.20 -24.48
N ALA A 441 -21.78 14.13 -25.44
CA ALA A 441 -23.07 13.48 -25.25
C ALA A 441 -22.93 11.95 -25.17
N PHE A 442 -23.74 11.32 -24.31
CA PHE A 442 -23.93 9.88 -24.35
C PHE A 442 -24.70 9.49 -25.62
N THR A 443 -24.31 8.38 -26.25
CA THR A 443 -24.94 7.85 -27.46
C THR A 443 -25.36 6.40 -27.28
N TYR A 444 -26.40 5.99 -28.01
CA TYR A 444 -27.02 4.68 -27.90
C TYR A 444 -27.19 4.09 -29.30
N GLN A 445 -26.66 2.90 -29.51
CA GLN A 445 -26.73 2.25 -30.81
C GLN A 445 -28.19 1.89 -31.16
N PRO A 446 -28.66 2.21 -32.37
CA PRO A 446 -30.06 1.97 -32.73
C PRO A 446 -30.35 0.47 -32.86
N PRO A 447 -31.59 0.01 -32.55
CA PRO A 447 -31.97 -1.41 -32.66
C PRO A 447 -31.93 -1.95 -34.09
N THR A 448 -31.84 -1.07 -35.09
CA THR A 448 -31.68 -1.41 -36.52
C THR A 448 -30.26 -1.82 -36.89
N ASP A 449 -29.28 -1.65 -36.00
CA ASP A 449 -27.92 -2.13 -36.22
C ASP A 449 -27.87 -3.65 -36.44
N SER A 450 -27.07 -4.09 -37.41
CA SER A 450 -27.00 -5.50 -37.80
C SER A 450 -26.63 -6.46 -36.66
N ASN A 451 -25.77 -6.05 -35.73
CA ASN A 451 -25.38 -6.86 -34.58
C ASN A 451 -26.51 -6.93 -33.56
N LEU A 452 -27.19 -5.82 -33.28
CA LEU A 452 -28.32 -5.80 -32.35
C LEU A 452 -29.55 -6.55 -32.91
N VAL A 453 -29.80 -6.48 -34.23
CA VAL A 453 -30.78 -7.35 -34.90
C VAL A 453 -30.42 -8.82 -34.73
N ARG A 454 -29.13 -9.17 -34.80
CA ARG A 454 -28.65 -10.54 -34.54
C ARG A 454 -28.92 -10.96 -33.09
N VAL A 455 -28.65 -10.08 -32.11
CA VAL A 455 -28.94 -10.32 -30.68
C VAL A 455 -30.43 -10.57 -30.47
N ARG A 456 -31.30 -9.69 -30.99
CA ARG A 456 -32.77 -9.85 -30.89
C ARG A 456 -33.26 -11.19 -31.40
N ARG A 457 -32.78 -11.60 -32.57
CA ARG A 457 -33.14 -12.88 -33.21
C ARG A 457 -32.58 -14.08 -32.47
N TYR A 458 -31.31 -14.04 -32.09
CA TYR A 458 -30.62 -15.17 -31.45
C TYR A 458 -31.29 -15.55 -30.12
N PHE A 459 -31.61 -14.57 -29.28
CA PHE A 459 -32.27 -14.82 -28.00
C PHE A 459 -33.79 -14.93 -28.10
N ASN A 460 -34.40 -14.63 -29.26
CA ASN A 460 -35.85 -14.47 -29.41
C ASN A 460 -36.42 -13.47 -28.39
N LEU A 461 -35.81 -12.28 -28.31
CA LEU A 461 -36.08 -11.30 -27.25
C LEU A 461 -37.53 -10.85 -27.21
N ASP A 462 -38.24 -10.83 -28.35
CA ASP A 462 -39.67 -10.51 -28.41
C ASP A 462 -40.51 -11.48 -27.56
N SER A 463 -40.16 -12.77 -27.56
CA SER A 463 -40.81 -13.77 -26.74
C SER A 463 -40.44 -13.66 -25.26
N ILE A 464 -39.20 -13.26 -24.96
CA ILE A 464 -38.72 -13.08 -23.58
C ILE A 464 -39.38 -11.85 -22.96
N ALA A 465 -39.36 -10.72 -23.67
CA ALA A 465 -39.98 -9.48 -23.26
C ALA A 465 -41.50 -9.62 -23.10
N GLY A 466 -42.14 -10.39 -23.99
CA GLY A 466 -43.58 -10.62 -23.99
C GLY A 466 -44.38 -9.42 -24.51
N GLY A 467 -45.71 -9.55 -24.47
CA GLY A 467 -46.65 -8.54 -25.00
C GLY A 467 -47.15 -7.51 -23.99
N GLY A 468 -46.50 -7.38 -22.83
CA GLY A 468 -46.87 -6.41 -21.78
C GLY A 468 -46.47 -4.98 -22.10
N ASP A 469 -46.64 -4.07 -21.13
CA ASP A 469 -46.16 -2.69 -21.25
C ASP A 469 -44.62 -2.60 -21.25
N GLU A 470 -44.08 -1.42 -21.58
CA GLU A 470 -42.63 -1.18 -21.70
C GLU A 470 -41.89 -1.61 -20.43
N ILE A 471 -42.40 -1.24 -19.26
CA ILE A 471 -41.79 -1.58 -17.96
C ILE A 471 -41.77 -3.09 -17.73
N SER A 472 -42.86 -3.78 -18.05
CA SER A 472 -42.93 -5.24 -17.93
C SER A 472 -41.93 -5.92 -18.86
N GLN A 473 -41.80 -5.44 -20.10
CA GLN A 473 -40.82 -5.94 -21.06
C GLN A 473 -39.38 -5.76 -20.56
N ILE A 474 -39.05 -4.57 -20.02
CA ILE A 474 -37.73 -4.28 -19.44
C ILE A 474 -37.41 -5.22 -18.28
N LYS A 475 -38.37 -5.44 -17.38
CA LYS A 475 -38.21 -6.35 -16.23
C LYS A 475 -38.06 -7.81 -16.67
N ASN A 476 -38.87 -8.26 -17.63
CA ASN A 476 -38.82 -9.64 -18.12
C ASN A 476 -37.45 -10.00 -18.71
N LEU A 477 -36.80 -9.07 -19.42
CA LEU A 477 -35.43 -9.27 -19.93
C LEU A 477 -34.41 -9.40 -18.79
N MET A 478 -34.53 -8.58 -17.74
CA MET A 478 -33.66 -8.66 -16.55
C MET A 478 -33.83 -10.00 -15.84
N TYR A 479 -35.07 -10.41 -15.56
CA TYR A 479 -35.37 -11.67 -14.90
C TYR A 479 -34.89 -12.88 -15.72
N TRP A 480 -35.16 -12.87 -17.01
CA TRP A 480 -34.69 -13.94 -17.88
C TRP A 480 -33.17 -14.06 -17.86
N LEU A 481 -32.44 -12.95 -17.91
CA LEU A 481 -30.98 -13.01 -17.88
C LEU A 481 -30.45 -13.52 -16.53
N HIS A 482 -31.04 -13.07 -15.43
CA HIS A 482 -30.71 -13.54 -14.07
C HIS A 482 -30.82 -15.07 -13.97
N ASP A 483 -31.83 -15.65 -14.61
CA ASP A 483 -32.05 -17.10 -14.63
C ASP A 483 -31.15 -17.81 -15.66
N ALA A 484 -30.88 -17.15 -16.78
CA ALA A 484 -30.16 -17.74 -17.90
C ALA A 484 -28.64 -17.80 -17.69
N ILE A 485 -28.08 -16.89 -16.88
CA ILE A 485 -26.64 -16.87 -16.54
C ILE A 485 -26.46 -16.64 -15.04
N ARG A 486 -25.85 -17.62 -14.36
CA ARG A 486 -25.48 -17.52 -12.95
C ARG A 486 -24.57 -16.32 -12.69
N HIS A 487 -24.92 -15.50 -11.70
CA HIS A 487 -24.01 -14.47 -11.18
C HIS A 487 -22.87 -15.11 -10.36
N ASP A 488 -21.64 -14.79 -10.71
CA ASP A 488 -20.43 -15.31 -10.08
C ASP A 488 -19.41 -14.17 -9.96
N GLY A 489 -19.40 -13.50 -8.81
CA GLY A 489 -18.51 -12.35 -8.56
C GLY A 489 -17.02 -12.70 -8.62
N GLY A 490 -16.65 -13.98 -8.42
CA GLY A 490 -15.27 -14.46 -8.58
C GLY A 490 -14.90 -14.83 -10.00
N SER A 491 -15.85 -14.76 -10.95
CA SER A 491 -15.62 -15.10 -12.34
C SER A 491 -14.63 -14.13 -12.98
N GLY A 492 -13.51 -14.67 -13.44
CA GLY A 492 -12.50 -13.92 -14.20
C GLY A 492 -13.02 -13.44 -15.55
N ARG A 493 -12.20 -12.68 -16.27
CA ARG A 493 -12.56 -12.18 -17.61
C ARG A 493 -12.91 -13.34 -18.56
N PRO A 494 -14.02 -13.26 -19.32
CA PRO A 494 -14.41 -14.30 -20.26
C PRO A 494 -13.44 -14.33 -21.45
N ASP A 495 -12.98 -15.52 -21.81
CA ASP A 495 -12.13 -15.74 -22.99
C ASP A 495 -12.99 -15.93 -24.26
N CYS A 496 -13.67 -14.85 -24.64
CA CYS A 496 -14.47 -14.78 -25.85
C CYS A 496 -14.64 -13.32 -26.29
N ALA A 497 -15.25 -13.12 -27.45
CA ALA A 497 -15.73 -11.81 -27.86
C ALA A 497 -16.68 -11.25 -26.79
N ARG A 498 -16.53 -9.98 -26.39
CA ARG A 498 -17.26 -9.39 -25.26
C ARG A 498 -18.61 -8.82 -25.71
N ASN A 499 -19.44 -9.72 -26.24
CA ASN A 499 -20.83 -9.46 -26.58
C ASN A 499 -21.77 -10.47 -25.93
N SER A 500 -23.05 -10.13 -25.90
CA SER A 500 -24.13 -10.92 -25.28
C SER A 500 -24.16 -12.38 -25.73
N ILE A 501 -24.11 -12.64 -27.05
CA ILE A 501 -24.20 -13.98 -27.63
C ILE A 501 -22.98 -14.82 -27.24
N ALA A 502 -21.78 -14.29 -27.45
CA ALA A 502 -20.54 -15.02 -27.19
C ALA A 502 -20.35 -15.34 -25.71
N MET A 503 -20.66 -14.40 -24.81
CA MET A 503 -20.61 -14.63 -23.37
C MET A 503 -21.65 -15.63 -22.89
N TYR A 504 -22.87 -15.60 -23.45
CA TYR A 504 -23.90 -16.59 -23.16
C TYR A 504 -23.49 -18.00 -23.59
N GLU A 505 -22.95 -18.15 -24.80
CA GLU A 505 -22.46 -19.44 -25.31
C GLU A 505 -21.26 -19.96 -24.53
N LEU A 506 -20.37 -19.07 -24.09
CA LEU A 506 -19.27 -19.41 -23.18
C LEU A 506 -19.80 -20.01 -21.88
N CYS A 507 -20.80 -19.38 -21.26
CA CYS A 507 -21.39 -19.86 -20.01
C CYS A 507 -22.03 -21.24 -20.18
N LYS A 508 -22.76 -21.46 -21.29
CA LYS A 508 -23.33 -22.77 -21.62
C LYS A 508 -22.26 -23.84 -21.83
N ARG A 509 -21.21 -23.50 -22.58
CA ARG A 509 -20.13 -24.44 -22.91
C ARG A 509 -19.33 -24.86 -21.68
N GLU A 510 -19.05 -23.92 -20.78
CA GLU A 510 -18.15 -24.14 -19.63
C GLU A 510 -18.89 -24.41 -18.31
N GLY A 511 -20.21 -24.25 -18.27
CA GLY A 511 -20.99 -24.35 -17.02
C GLY A 511 -20.60 -23.28 -15.99
N ARG A 512 -20.04 -22.16 -16.44
CA ARG A 512 -19.57 -21.05 -15.59
C ARG A 512 -20.59 -19.92 -15.48
N GLY A 513 -20.40 -19.05 -14.48
CA GLY A 513 -21.13 -17.79 -14.35
C GLY A 513 -20.35 -16.57 -14.84
N LEU A 514 -20.99 -15.41 -14.79
CA LEU A 514 -20.41 -14.10 -15.08
C LEU A 514 -20.45 -13.21 -13.83
N ASN A 515 -19.47 -12.31 -13.67
CA ASN A 515 -19.56 -11.27 -12.65
C ASN A 515 -20.52 -10.15 -13.08
N CYS A 516 -20.86 -9.23 -12.15
CA CYS A 516 -21.83 -8.15 -12.36
C CYS A 516 -21.54 -7.31 -13.62
N ARG A 517 -20.27 -7.02 -13.93
CA ARG A 517 -19.88 -6.25 -15.12
C ARG A 517 -20.32 -6.92 -16.41
N PHE A 518 -20.04 -8.20 -16.55
CA PHE A 518 -20.35 -8.93 -17.78
C PHE A 518 -21.85 -9.25 -17.89
N LEU A 519 -22.55 -9.51 -16.77
CA LEU A 519 -24.01 -9.59 -16.79
C LEU A 519 -24.65 -8.29 -17.27
N ALA A 520 -24.18 -7.15 -16.76
CA ALA A 520 -24.69 -5.84 -17.16
C ALA A 520 -24.43 -5.54 -18.65
N GLN A 521 -23.31 -6.00 -19.22
CA GLN A 521 -23.02 -5.91 -20.65
C GLN A 521 -23.99 -6.75 -21.49
N VAL A 522 -24.25 -8.00 -21.10
CA VAL A 522 -25.23 -8.86 -21.80
C VAL A 522 -26.60 -8.20 -21.78
N LEU A 523 -27.05 -7.73 -20.62
CA LEU A 523 -28.35 -7.08 -20.46
C LEU A 523 -28.45 -5.78 -21.28
N ASN A 524 -27.37 -4.99 -21.30
CA ASN A 524 -27.30 -3.75 -22.05
C ASN A 524 -27.57 -3.97 -23.56
N GLU A 525 -26.91 -4.96 -24.15
CA GLU A 525 -27.12 -5.29 -25.56
C GLU A 525 -28.54 -5.82 -25.85
N MET A 526 -29.13 -6.57 -24.91
CA MET A 526 -30.53 -7.01 -25.03
C MET A 526 -31.50 -5.82 -25.02
N TYR A 527 -31.28 -4.83 -24.14
CA TYR A 527 -32.09 -3.61 -24.11
C TYR A 527 -31.95 -2.79 -25.38
N LEU A 528 -30.71 -2.54 -25.84
CA LEU A 528 -30.47 -1.82 -27.09
C LEU A 528 -31.11 -2.53 -28.28
N ALA A 529 -31.05 -3.87 -28.33
CA ALA A 529 -31.68 -4.67 -29.38
C ALA A 529 -33.22 -4.60 -29.38
N MET A 530 -33.82 -4.37 -28.21
CA MET A 530 -35.26 -4.12 -28.07
C MET A 530 -35.65 -2.66 -28.32
N GLY A 531 -34.67 -1.77 -28.48
CA GLY A 531 -34.88 -0.35 -28.72
C GLY A 531 -35.04 0.49 -27.45
N PHE A 532 -34.68 -0.06 -26.29
CA PHE A 532 -34.62 0.69 -25.04
C PHE A 532 -33.22 1.29 -24.88
N PRO A 533 -33.06 2.63 -24.87
CA PRO A 533 -31.77 3.23 -24.57
C PRO A 533 -31.30 2.76 -23.19
N SER A 534 -30.13 2.12 -23.15
CA SER A 534 -29.55 1.62 -21.91
C SER A 534 -28.06 1.87 -21.88
N ARG A 535 -27.50 1.97 -20.69
CA ARG A 535 -26.06 1.92 -20.42
C ARG A 535 -25.85 1.22 -19.09
N PHE A 536 -24.74 0.51 -18.95
CA PHE A 536 -24.33 -0.01 -17.65
C PHE A 536 -23.46 1.01 -16.92
N VAL A 537 -23.64 1.10 -15.60
CA VAL A 537 -22.97 2.04 -14.71
C VAL A 537 -22.16 1.26 -13.70
N THR A 538 -20.85 1.49 -13.66
CA THR A 538 -20.00 1.00 -12.58
C THR A 538 -20.22 1.87 -11.35
N CYS A 539 -20.53 1.25 -10.23
CA CYS A 539 -20.77 1.85 -8.92
C CYS A 539 -19.58 1.48 -8.02
N GLN A 540 -18.87 2.48 -7.50
CA GLN A 540 -17.63 2.32 -6.76
C GLN A 540 -17.65 3.04 -5.41
N SER A 541 -16.86 2.51 -4.47
CA SER A 541 -16.75 3.06 -3.13
C SER A 541 -15.84 4.29 -3.03
N LYS A 542 -15.97 5.05 -1.94
CA LYS A 542 -15.04 6.14 -1.62
C LYS A 542 -13.58 5.65 -1.56
N ALA A 543 -13.39 4.39 -1.18
CA ALA A 543 -12.11 3.72 -1.04
C ALA A 543 -11.71 2.95 -2.32
N TYR A 544 -12.17 3.36 -3.51
CA TYR A 544 -11.96 2.68 -4.81
C TYR A 544 -10.51 2.22 -5.11
N ASN A 545 -9.51 2.87 -4.51
CA ASN A 545 -8.10 2.53 -4.68
C ASN A 545 -7.61 1.37 -3.79
N THR A 546 -8.38 0.99 -2.76
CA THR A 546 -8.03 -0.04 -1.76
C THR A 546 -9.16 -1.05 -1.52
N ASP A 547 -10.37 -0.74 -1.95
CA ASP A 547 -11.53 -1.61 -2.08
C ASP A 547 -11.74 -1.92 -3.56
N THR A 548 -11.40 -3.14 -3.96
CA THR A 548 -11.52 -3.61 -5.34
C THR A 548 -12.92 -4.12 -5.67
N ASP A 549 -13.79 -4.25 -4.67
CA ASP A 549 -15.17 -4.64 -4.89
C ASP A 549 -15.98 -3.43 -5.39
N CYS A 550 -16.68 -3.64 -6.50
CA CYS A 550 -17.55 -2.66 -7.14
C CYS A 550 -18.79 -3.38 -7.64
N HIS A 551 -19.81 -2.63 -8.02
CA HIS A 551 -21.02 -3.20 -8.60
C HIS A 551 -21.32 -2.59 -9.96
N VAL A 552 -21.85 -3.35 -10.91
CA VAL A 552 -22.20 -2.83 -12.23
C VAL A 552 -23.65 -3.18 -12.52
N ILE A 553 -24.45 -2.17 -12.85
CA ILE A 553 -25.89 -2.33 -13.10
C ILE A 553 -26.31 -1.58 -14.36
N ASN A 554 -27.49 -1.91 -14.89
CA ASN A 554 -28.05 -1.20 -16.04
C ASN A 554 -28.94 -0.04 -15.61
N MET A 555 -28.75 1.07 -16.31
CA MET A 555 -29.68 2.17 -16.36
C MET A 555 -30.41 2.10 -17.70
N VAL A 556 -31.74 2.02 -17.66
CA VAL A 556 -32.59 1.90 -18.84
C VAL A 556 -33.50 3.12 -18.91
N TRP A 557 -33.64 3.75 -20.08
CA TRP A 557 -34.58 4.84 -20.26
C TRP A 557 -35.97 4.25 -20.53
N SER A 558 -36.94 4.60 -19.70
CA SER A 558 -38.35 4.29 -19.95
C SER A 558 -39.01 5.48 -20.63
N HIS A 559 -39.51 5.28 -21.84
CA HIS A 559 -40.35 6.26 -22.52
C HIS A 559 -41.72 6.40 -21.85
N GLN A 560 -42.25 5.33 -21.25
CA GLN A 560 -43.50 5.33 -20.48
C GLN A 560 -43.43 6.25 -19.26
N LEU A 561 -42.29 6.27 -18.56
CA LEU A 561 -42.09 7.12 -17.38
C LEU A 561 -41.36 8.44 -17.68
N GLY A 562 -40.76 8.58 -18.87
CA GLY A 562 -39.95 9.74 -19.25
C GLY A 562 -38.70 9.91 -18.38
N LYS A 563 -38.10 8.80 -17.90
CA LYS A 563 -36.95 8.81 -17.00
C LYS A 563 -36.09 7.55 -17.07
N TRP A 564 -34.89 7.63 -16.50
CA TRP A 564 -34.04 6.48 -16.24
C TRP A 564 -34.58 5.60 -15.10
N ILE A 565 -34.40 4.29 -15.20
CA ILE A 565 -34.76 3.29 -14.17
C ILE A 565 -33.63 2.26 -13.94
N TRP A 566 -33.50 1.83 -12.68
CA TRP A 566 -32.53 0.85 -12.19
C TRP A 566 -32.94 -0.57 -12.59
N MET A 567 -32.04 -1.31 -13.26
CA MET A 567 -32.20 -2.74 -13.53
C MET A 567 -30.90 -3.49 -13.23
N ASP A 568 -30.95 -4.46 -12.33
CA ASP A 568 -29.79 -5.25 -11.94
C ASP A 568 -30.06 -6.76 -12.05
N ALA A 569 -29.55 -7.35 -13.13
CA ALA A 569 -29.63 -8.80 -13.36
C ALA A 569 -28.76 -9.61 -12.38
N SER A 570 -27.77 -9.01 -11.72
CA SER A 570 -26.93 -9.73 -10.75
C SER A 570 -27.74 -10.19 -9.53
N PHE A 571 -28.76 -9.41 -9.18
CA PHE A 571 -29.60 -9.63 -8.01
C PHE A 571 -31.11 -9.70 -8.33
N ALA A 572 -31.50 -9.72 -9.61
CA ALA A 572 -32.89 -9.56 -10.05
C ALA A 572 -33.57 -8.35 -9.37
N ALA A 573 -32.84 -7.24 -9.27
CA ALA A 573 -33.19 -6.13 -8.40
C ALA A 573 -33.56 -4.85 -9.18
N TYR A 574 -34.63 -4.20 -8.73
CA TYR A 574 -35.00 -2.84 -9.07
C TYR A 574 -35.53 -2.12 -7.83
N VAL A 575 -35.48 -0.79 -7.85
CA VAL A 575 -35.80 0.03 -6.68
C VAL A 575 -36.94 0.99 -7.00
N THR A 576 -37.89 1.10 -6.09
CA THR A 576 -38.97 2.09 -6.17
C THR A 576 -38.97 3.03 -4.97
N ASP A 577 -39.71 4.13 -5.11
CA ASP A 577 -40.17 4.87 -3.94
C ASP A 577 -41.35 4.14 -3.26
N GLU A 578 -41.88 4.75 -2.20
CA GLU A 578 -43.00 4.25 -1.42
C GLU A 578 -44.32 4.13 -2.20
N ASN A 579 -44.43 4.81 -3.35
CA ASN A 579 -45.61 4.79 -4.21
C ASN A 579 -45.46 3.83 -5.39
N GLY A 580 -44.34 3.08 -5.45
CA GLY A 580 -44.06 2.13 -6.52
C GLY A 580 -43.46 2.75 -7.78
N LEU A 581 -43.09 4.04 -7.77
CA LEU A 581 -42.39 4.67 -8.90
C LEU A 581 -40.95 4.16 -8.97
N LEU A 582 -40.56 3.60 -10.13
CA LEU A 582 -39.21 3.13 -10.39
C LEU A 582 -38.19 4.28 -10.36
N LEU A 583 -37.03 4.02 -9.75
CA LEU A 583 -35.98 4.99 -9.50
C LEU A 583 -34.70 4.65 -10.26
N HIS A 584 -33.90 5.67 -10.57
CA HIS A 584 -32.52 5.50 -11.03
C HIS A 584 -31.49 5.61 -9.90
N LEU A 585 -30.23 5.28 -10.20
CA LEU A 585 -29.09 5.37 -9.27
C LEU A 585 -28.99 6.69 -8.51
N GLY A 586 -29.05 7.83 -9.23
CA GLY A 586 -28.98 9.17 -8.63
C GLY A 586 -30.12 9.44 -7.63
N GLU A 587 -31.34 9.03 -7.98
CA GLU A 587 -32.51 9.13 -7.10
C GLU A 587 -32.41 8.23 -5.86
N VAL A 588 -31.90 7.00 -6.02
CA VAL A 588 -31.69 6.07 -4.90
C VAL A 588 -30.61 6.62 -3.97
N ARG A 589 -29.48 7.09 -4.53
CA ARG A 589 -28.40 7.74 -3.78
C ARG A 589 -28.92 8.92 -2.97
N GLU A 590 -29.68 9.80 -3.59
CA GLU A 590 -30.22 11.00 -2.94
C GLU A 590 -31.19 10.65 -1.80
N ARG A 591 -32.03 9.63 -2.00
CA ARG A 591 -32.93 9.13 -0.95
C ARG A 591 -32.16 8.50 0.21
N LEU A 592 -31.10 7.73 -0.05
CA LEU A 592 -30.21 7.19 1.01
C LEU A 592 -29.56 8.31 1.83
N ILE A 593 -29.06 9.36 1.17
CA ILE A 593 -28.45 10.53 1.82
C ILE A 593 -29.47 11.25 2.71
N LYS A 594 -30.68 11.51 2.18
CA LYS A 594 -31.74 12.21 2.89
C LYS A 594 -32.52 11.36 3.90
N GLY A 595 -32.31 10.04 3.90
CA GLY A 595 -33.10 9.12 4.73
C GLY A 595 -34.57 9.00 4.30
N LEU A 596 -34.85 9.15 3.01
CA LEU A 596 -36.19 9.00 2.43
C LEU A 596 -36.51 7.51 2.18
N PRO A 597 -37.80 7.13 2.12
CA PRO A 597 -38.20 5.75 1.86
C PRO A 597 -37.65 5.20 0.55
N LEU A 598 -37.29 3.91 0.58
CA LEU A 598 -36.85 3.12 -0.58
C LEU A 598 -37.44 1.73 -0.43
N VAL A 599 -37.96 1.19 -1.53
CA VAL A 599 -38.51 -0.16 -1.59
C VAL A 599 -37.67 -0.97 -2.58
N LEU A 600 -37.07 -2.05 -2.10
CA LEU A 600 -36.47 -3.09 -2.92
C LEU A 600 -37.55 -4.09 -3.30
N ASN A 601 -37.55 -4.58 -4.54
CA ASN A 601 -38.49 -5.60 -4.96
C ASN A 601 -38.36 -6.90 -4.15
N GLU A 602 -39.48 -7.55 -3.87
CA GLU A 602 -39.59 -8.70 -2.94
C GLU A 602 -38.78 -9.93 -3.35
N ASP A 603 -38.54 -10.09 -4.65
CA ASP A 603 -37.85 -11.21 -5.26
C ASP A 603 -36.38 -10.93 -5.59
N ALA A 604 -35.85 -9.78 -5.16
CA ALA A 604 -34.42 -9.49 -5.24
C ALA A 604 -33.62 -10.58 -4.49
N ASN A 605 -32.68 -11.22 -5.18
CA ASN A 605 -31.99 -12.40 -4.69
C ASN A 605 -30.65 -12.61 -5.39
N TRP A 606 -29.74 -13.35 -4.76
CA TRP A 606 -28.53 -13.84 -5.40
C TRP A 606 -28.71 -15.31 -5.84
N ASN A 607 -28.82 -15.55 -7.15
CA ASN A 607 -28.91 -16.88 -7.78
C ASN A 607 -29.98 -17.83 -7.21
N HIS A 608 -31.13 -17.32 -6.80
CA HIS A 608 -32.20 -18.01 -6.07
C HIS A 608 -31.76 -18.66 -4.75
N LYS A 609 -30.61 -18.26 -4.21
CA LYS A 609 -30.01 -18.84 -2.99
C LYS A 609 -30.13 -17.95 -1.78
N LEU A 610 -29.97 -16.64 -1.98
CA LEU A 610 -29.97 -15.67 -0.87
C LEU A 610 -30.85 -14.48 -1.21
N LYS A 611 -31.98 -14.34 -0.51
CA LYS A 611 -32.84 -13.16 -0.62
C LYS A 611 -32.07 -11.90 -0.21
N GLN A 612 -32.22 -10.84 -0.98
CA GLN A 612 -31.67 -9.53 -0.67
C GLN A 612 -32.69 -8.73 0.14
N THR A 613 -32.20 -7.94 1.10
CA THR A 613 -33.04 -7.02 1.88
C THR A 613 -32.65 -5.58 1.58
N LYS A 614 -33.54 -4.64 1.90
CA LYS A 614 -33.25 -3.21 1.80
C LYS A 614 -31.98 -2.86 2.60
N GLU A 615 -31.84 -3.38 3.81
CA GLU A 615 -30.73 -3.09 4.71
C GLU A 615 -29.41 -3.65 4.16
N GLY A 616 -29.41 -4.91 3.69
CA GLY A 616 -28.22 -5.56 3.17
C GLY A 616 -27.80 -5.04 1.80
N TYR A 617 -28.75 -4.94 0.87
CA TYR A 617 -28.46 -4.55 -0.50
C TYR A 617 -28.37 -3.03 -0.66
N LEU A 618 -29.34 -2.24 -0.17
CA LEU A 618 -29.33 -0.79 -0.38
C LEU A 618 -28.52 -0.03 0.67
N GLU A 619 -28.77 -0.30 1.95
CA GLU A 619 -28.18 0.50 3.05
C GLU A 619 -26.75 0.07 3.42
N ASN A 620 -26.29 -1.10 2.97
CA ASN A 620 -24.92 -1.56 3.16
C ASN A 620 -24.18 -1.65 1.81
N TYR A 621 -24.51 -2.63 0.96
CA TYR A 621 -23.75 -2.91 -0.27
C TYR A 621 -23.78 -1.76 -1.29
N MET A 622 -24.96 -1.24 -1.63
CA MET A 622 -25.09 -0.11 -2.56
C MET A 622 -24.73 1.22 -1.91
N ALA A 623 -24.99 1.42 -0.61
CA ALA A 623 -24.50 2.61 0.09
C ALA A 623 -22.97 2.74 -0.02
N LYS A 624 -22.24 1.61 0.03
CA LYS A 624 -20.81 1.56 -0.26
C LYS A 624 -20.50 2.02 -1.68
N ASN A 625 -21.19 1.44 -2.66
CA ASN A 625 -20.87 1.56 -4.08
C ASN A 625 -21.49 2.80 -4.78
N LEU A 626 -22.36 3.57 -4.13
CA LEU A 626 -22.99 4.77 -4.69
C LEU A 626 -22.20 6.07 -4.44
N TYR A 627 -20.92 5.96 -4.08
CA TYR A 627 -20.08 7.14 -3.84
C TYR A 627 -19.55 7.73 -5.15
N MET A 628 -19.08 6.87 -6.06
CA MET A 628 -18.57 7.24 -7.38
C MET A 628 -19.23 6.37 -8.45
N LEU A 629 -19.61 6.98 -9.56
CA LEU A 629 -20.28 6.31 -10.68
C LEU A 629 -19.48 6.54 -11.96
N ASP A 630 -19.42 5.55 -12.85
CA ASP A 630 -18.93 5.74 -14.21
C ASP A 630 -19.77 5.01 -15.25
N ALA A 631 -19.87 5.61 -16.44
CA ALA A 631 -20.59 5.06 -17.57
C ALA A 631 -19.82 5.33 -18.87
N HIS A 632 -20.02 4.46 -19.85
CA HIS A 632 -19.41 4.61 -21.18
C HIS A 632 -20.18 5.63 -22.02
N LEU A 633 -19.47 6.45 -22.80
CA LEU A 633 -20.08 7.46 -23.67
C LEU A 633 -20.93 6.85 -24.77
N GLU A 634 -20.52 5.72 -25.31
CA GLU A 634 -21.18 5.03 -26.41
C GLU A 634 -21.66 3.68 -25.90
N SER A 635 -22.97 3.56 -25.75
CA SER A 635 -23.61 2.30 -25.42
C SER A 635 -23.93 1.55 -26.71
N ARG A 636 -23.20 0.46 -26.95
CA ARG A 636 -23.24 -0.29 -28.21
C ARG A 636 -22.92 -1.77 -28.00
N PHE A 637 -23.17 -2.57 -29.03
CA PHE A 637 -22.65 -3.92 -29.15
C PHE A 637 -21.13 -3.91 -28.98
N GLU A 638 -20.60 -4.78 -28.11
CA GLU A 638 -19.19 -4.78 -27.69
C GLU A 638 -18.71 -3.41 -27.21
N THR A 639 -19.43 -2.84 -26.23
CA THR A 639 -19.03 -1.57 -25.59
C THR A 639 -17.61 -1.62 -25.01
N GLU A 640 -17.20 -2.78 -24.47
CA GLU A 640 -15.86 -3.05 -23.93
C GLU A 640 -15.19 -4.23 -24.67
N PRO A 641 -14.76 -4.08 -25.93
CA PRO A 641 -14.17 -5.16 -26.71
C PRO A 641 -12.88 -5.69 -26.07
N ALA A 642 -12.51 -6.92 -26.41
CA ALA A 642 -11.37 -7.60 -25.80
C ALA A 642 -10.01 -6.93 -26.10
N ASP A 643 -9.92 -6.22 -27.22
CA ASP A 643 -8.73 -5.52 -27.71
C ASP A 643 -8.47 -4.15 -27.05
N GLY A 644 -9.39 -3.69 -26.19
CA GLY A 644 -9.27 -2.41 -25.49
C GLY A 644 -9.69 -1.18 -26.30
N SER A 645 -10.24 -1.34 -27.51
CA SER A 645 -10.76 -0.24 -28.35
C SER A 645 -12.15 0.30 -27.90
N GLY A 646 -12.50 0.07 -26.63
CA GLY A 646 -13.82 0.33 -26.07
C GLY A 646 -14.21 1.80 -25.99
N SER A 647 -15.48 2.03 -25.65
CA SER A 647 -15.97 3.39 -25.45
C SER A 647 -15.29 4.05 -24.24
N ARG A 648 -15.06 5.36 -24.32
CA ARG A 648 -14.48 6.14 -23.23
C ARG A 648 -15.46 6.22 -22.06
N GLN A 649 -14.93 6.20 -20.85
CA GLN A 649 -15.70 6.34 -19.61
C GLN A 649 -15.78 7.80 -19.16
N ILE A 650 -16.96 8.19 -18.66
CA ILE A 650 -17.14 9.41 -17.88
C ILE A 650 -17.42 9.02 -16.43
N TYR A 651 -16.73 9.68 -15.50
CA TYR A 651 -16.91 9.54 -14.06
C TYR A 651 -17.78 10.66 -13.52
N LEU A 652 -18.84 10.31 -12.78
CA LEU A 652 -19.59 11.21 -11.93
C LEU A 652 -19.09 11.04 -10.49
N VAL A 653 -18.51 12.10 -9.94
CA VAL A 653 -17.92 12.11 -8.60
C VAL A 653 -18.53 13.24 -7.75
N PRO A 654 -18.54 13.12 -6.41
CA PRO A 654 -18.94 14.22 -5.53
C PRO A 654 -17.99 15.41 -5.65
N GLU A 655 -18.51 16.63 -5.37
CA GLU A 655 -17.69 17.83 -5.41
C GLU A 655 -16.43 17.71 -4.53
N GLY A 656 -15.27 18.07 -5.10
CA GLY A 656 -13.99 18.08 -4.39
C GLY A 656 -13.36 16.69 -4.20
N PHE A 657 -14.00 15.61 -4.68
CA PHE A 657 -13.43 14.27 -4.57
C PHE A 657 -12.18 14.11 -5.44
N TRP A 658 -12.25 14.53 -6.71
CA TRP A 658 -11.12 14.55 -7.65
C TRP A 658 -11.06 15.87 -8.40
N PRO A 659 -9.87 16.36 -8.78
CA PRO A 659 -9.77 17.44 -9.76
C PRO A 659 -10.56 17.09 -11.03
N LEU A 660 -11.37 18.03 -11.50
CA LEU A 660 -12.11 17.86 -12.74
C LEU A 660 -11.14 17.64 -13.92
N SER A 661 -11.42 16.61 -14.72
CA SER A 661 -10.70 16.27 -15.94
C SER A 661 -11.67 16.20 -17.12
N GLU A 662 -11.20 15.98 -18.35
CA GLU A 662 -12.08 15.77 -19.51
C GLU A 662 -12.95 14.49 -19.38
N TYR A 663 -12.62 13.58 -18.46
CA TYR A 663 -13.31 12.32 -18.23
C TYR A 663 -14.07 12.29 -16.89
N ALA A 664 -14.07 13.37 -16.11
CA ALA A 664 -14.75 13.41 -14.82
C ALA A 664 -15.60 14.67 -14.70
N THR A 665 -16.77 14.56 -14.07
CA THR A 665 -17.69 15.66 -13.83
C THR A 665 -18.30 15.57 -12.44
N TYR A 666 -18.76 16.71 -11.93
CA TYR A 666 -19.62 16.79 -10.74
C TYR A 666 -21.10 16.92 -11.11
N ASP A 667 -21.44 17.11 -12.39
CA ASP A 667 -22.79 17.45 -12.84
C ASP A 667 -23.60 16.19 -13.13
N ASP A 668 -24.48 15.86 -12.20
CA ASP A 668 -25.38 14.74 -12.32
C ASP A 668 -26.51 15.02 -13.32
N ARG A 669 -26.85 16.28 -13.64
CA ARG A 669 -27.86 16.60 -14.68
C ARG A 669 -27.33 16.24 -16.06
N TYR A 670 -26.06 16.52 -16.33
CA TYR A 670 -25.39 16.03 -17.54
C TYR A 670 -25.29 14.50 -17.51
N PHE A 671 -24.84 13.91 -16.40
CA PHE A 671 -24.68 12.45 -16.33
C PHE A 671 -26.00 11.72 -16.55
N TRP A 672 -27.11 12.22 -15.99
CA TRP A 672 -28.46 11.65 -16.10
C TRP A 672 -29.31 12.23 -17.22
N GLN A 673 -28.72 12.94 -18.19
CA GLN A 673 -29.46 13.48 -19.33
C GLN A 673 -30.29 12.41 -20.05
N ALA A 674 -31.44 12.81 -20.60
CA ALA A 674 -32.24 11.94 -21.46
C ALA A 674 -31.43 11.53 -22.71
N PRO A 675 -31.68 10.32 -23.26
CA PRO A 675 -30.94 9.79 -24.41
C PRO A 675 -31.19 10.54 -25.73
#